data_AF-A0A6N4QDQ3-F1
#
_entry.id   AF-A0A6N4QDQ3-F1
#
_cell.length_a   1.000
_cell.length_b   1.000
_cell.length_c   1.000
_cell.angle_alpha   90.00
_cell.angle_beta   90.00
_cell.angle_gamma   90.00
#
_symmetry.space_group_name_H-M   'P 1'
#
loop_
_entity.id
_entity.type
_entity.pdbx_description
1 polymer ?
#
loop_
_entity_poly.entity_id
_entity_poly.type
_entity_poly.pdbx_seq_one_letter_code
_entity_poly.pdbx_strand_id
1 'polypeptide(L)'
;MRRGFYFILFWIFVSASVDPRPGMGESYRSSSSSSSSSSSSYRSSSSSYSSSKSSNSSNTKSSDSSSSYSAPTPSPVLHFNTRDHKISVHLQADGSALVKESFTILAKQSNLGIRRTQFFRQENWEISDLKVSPENFSISHNYDSINIYWDESKENPETQISLEYKIANAIQWIGKIPLIHWRFEKTSAASGPLDLEISWDSGTISENGKLYEERWEAELSEYVKEPILQNPKGNRLHYLLKDSSDNSTSLVLIDLPKLVTKLNRLGSEQNSSNQNSLNESYVLKEKVSIKNNGSHQYQSEVEISKENADSDPFQIEFGLYRFREFGETFWNQTIAPSYLVVYGLEGLDTSFWHLLSASVSKSEEIKNTNGTKFSFAYHTLGESSNRKNKETEHWIRITTVRKNEPLELSSFQMEVESESPIIKETSSVDLVLQNCEFCSDYLDKDSIIIPIQPEWTKEGFLIRWETTIPVNYTAHIRLREPNKSIVYHPLLVSYAVLNAFYHAPGGGSHTGHLVVLGILSTCIFIFGFVFLSKLKRKRKYTVIKNSIIKQIQVVDPKFDWNEFSTKVIHISEQIVFAWDKGNMEGVRNFLSSSVFQRFSIQLRLLQEIDKETNRMKNFSVLSVEILDLELEPEYQTIHLKLRCRAKDQTFSVDTKEEKIQKALHSSFAKTYEEVHSFTRKLSATTKPKIDLVHNHCPSCGADSPQSHKSTKCQYCGVIFNSGEADWVLTEITQMVEWESTSNQRGIPNSDGISKQILEDRASAVFWKYIQFQSLPHSLVLNRESTTHTLQSLGESGKEPLFQPVIGSCHLIHWDLKCLPKTITCEIRWSASTRKNLVPEHRRNKIKLSLAGDRSARLGFSEMSCQNCGAAFPELDASHCDFCKQEIPKKVDDWLLEEISPI
;
A
#
# COMPACT_ATOMS: atom_id res chain seq x y z
N MET A 1 25.97 -10.46 -20.81
CA MET A 1 25.01 -10.09 -19.74
C MET A 1 24.61 -8.60 -19.68
N ARG A 2 24.96 -7.73 -20.65
CA ARG A 2 24.54 -6.31 -20.67
C ARG A 2 23.24 -6.00 -21.45
N ARG A 3 22.72 -6.97 -22.23
CA ARG A 3 21.50 -6.79 -23.05
C ARG A 3 20.20 -7.19 -22.35
N GLY A 4 20.25 -8.01 -21.30
CA GLY A 4 19.04 -8.47 -20.58
C GLY A 4 18.47 -7.44 -19.60
N PHE A 5 19.30 -6.57 -19.04
CA PHE A 5 18.90 -5.60 -18.00
C PHE A 5 18.04 -4.44 -18.55
N TYR A 6 18.23 -4.10 -19.83
CA TYR A 6 17.41 -3.08 -20.51
C TYR A 6 16.01 -3.59 -20.90
N PHE A 7 15.82 -4.91 -21.02
CA PHE A 7 14.53 -5.49 -21.43
C PHE A 7 13.48 -5.47 -20.31
N ILE A 8 13.90 -5.62 -19.04
CA ILE A 8 12.98 -5.67 -17.89
C ILE A 8 12.51 -4.27 -17.49
N LEU A 9 13.38 -3.26 -17.57
CA LEU A 9 13.01 -1.85 -17.35
C LEU A 9 12.08 -1.29 -18.44
N PHE A 10 12.14 -1.83 -19.66
CA PHE A 10 11.24 -1.46 -20.74
C PHE A 10 9.80 -1.98 -20.50
N TRP A 11 9.62 -3.12 -19.82
CA TRP A 11 8.29 -3.68 -19.55
C TRP A 11 7.54 -2.98 -18.42
N ILE A 12 8.22 -2.49 -17.39
CA ILE A 12 7.58 -1.81 -16.24
C ILE A 12 7.11 -0.38 -16.61
N PHE A 13 7.67 0.23 -17.65
CA PHE A 13 7.27 1.58 -18.12
C PHE A 13 6.27 1.60 -19.30
N VAL A 14 5.87 0.45 -19.84
CA VAL A 14 5.04 0.38 -21.08
C VAL A 14 3.57 0.01 -20.84
N SER A 15 3.12 -0.27 -19.61
CA SER A 15 1.72 -0.68 -19.34
C SER A 15 0.73 0.49 -19.13
N ALA A 16 0.85 1.54 -19.93
CA ALA A 16 -0.26 2.42 -20.25
C ALA A 16 -0.25 2.63 -21.76
N SER A 17 -0.62 1.60 -22.52
CA SER A 17 -0.83 1.73 -23.95
C SER A 17 -1.92 2.76 -24.19
N VAL A 18 -1.52 3.93 -24.69
CA VAL A 18 -2.43 4.88 -25.33
C VAL A 18 -2.73 4.27 -26.69
N ASP A 19 -3.92 3.70 -26.80
CA ASP A 19 -4.38 3.13 -28.07
C ASP A 19 -4.88 4.27 -28.98
N PRO A 20 -4.71 4.17 -30.31
CA PRO A 20 -5.42 5.06 -31.22
C PRO A 20 -6.93 4.92 -31.00
N ARG A 21 -7.68 6.01 -31.22
CA ARG A 21 -9.14 5.99 -31.08
C ARG A 21 -9.74 4.96 -32.04
N PRO A 22 -10.48 3.96 -31.54
CA PRO A 22 -11.31 3.12 -32.40
C PRO A 22 -12.52 3.93 -32.89
N GLY A 23 -13.07 3.61 -34.06
CA GLY A 23 -14.47 3.94 -34.36
C GLY A 23 -14.79 5.31 -34.98
N MET A 24 -14.04 6.39 -34.74
CA MET A 24 -14.29 7.74 -35.34
C MET A 24 -13.21 8.22 -36.34
N GLY A 25 -12.40 7.28 -36.82
CA GLY A 25 -11.30 7.50 -37.76
C GLY A 25 -9.99 6.96 -37.21
N GLU A 26 -9.46 5.90 -37.83
CA GLU A 26 -8.06 5.50 -37.63
C GLU A 26 -7.14 6.47 -38.39
N SER A 27 -6.03 6.88 -37.77
CA SER A 27 -5.01 7.78 -38.33
C SER A 27 -4.44 7.36 -39.68
N TYR A 28 -4.06 8.35 -40.50
CA TYR A 28 -3.20 8.23 -41.67
C TYR A 28 -1.74 7.97 -41.21
N ARG A 29 -1.30 6.71 -41.17
CA ARG A 29 0.12 6.37 -40.95
C ARG A 29 1.00 6.65 -42.18
N SER A 30 1.45 7.88 -42.38
CA SER A 30 2.59 8.11 -43.28
C SER A 30 3.85 7.44 -42.73
N SER A 31 4.29 6.37 -43.37
CA SER A 31 5.62 5.79 -43.19
C SER A 31 6.68 6.73 -43.78
N SER A 32 7.09 7.77 -43.04
CA SER A 32 8.39 8.41 -43.26
C SER A 32 8.82 9.34 -42.11
N SER A 33 10.06 9.10 -41.66
CA SER A 33 10.96 9.97 -40.87
C SER A 33 11.13 9.70 -39.37
N SER A 34 11.69 8.53 -39.02
CA SER A 34 12.93 8.47 -38.23
C SER A 34 13.37 7.01 -38.04
N SER A 35 14.62 6.75 -38.45
CA SER A 35 15.33 5.49 -38.29
C SER A 35 15.51 5.11 -36.80
N SER A 36 14.79 4.08 -36.35
CA SER A 36 15.29 3.14 -35.36
C SER A 36 14.48 1.85 -35.41
N SER A 37 15.17 0.78 -35.78
CA SER A 37 14.70 -0.59 -35.92
C SER A 37 14.06 -1.16 -34.66
N SER A 38 12.83 -1.68 -34.78
CA SER A 38 12.40 -2.89 -34.09
C SER A 38 11.15 -3.45 -34.78
N SER A 39 11.36 -4.53 -35.52
CA SER A 39 10.34 -5.38 -36.12
C SER A 39 9.44 -6.00 -35.05
N SER A 40 8.13 -5.70 -35.08
CA SER A 40 7.11 -6.52 -34.44
C SER A 40 6.19 -7.09 -35.50
N SER A 41 6.39 -8.37 -35.78
CA SER A 41 5.63 -9.19 -36.71
C SER A 41 4.18 -9.35 -36.26
N TYR A 42 3.27 -9.06 -37.19
CA TYR A 42 1.87 -9.44 -37.12
C TYR A 42 1.73 -10.97 -36.98
N ARG A 43 0.94 -11.44 -36.01
CA ARG A 43 0.37 -12.79 -36.03
C ARG A 43 -1.14 -12.71 -35.85
N SER A 44 -1.81 -12.87 -36.98
CA SER A 44 -3.16 -13.36 -37.14
C SER A 44 -3.32 -14.73 -36.47
N SER A 45 -4.32 -14.88 -35.60
CA SER A 45 -4.72 -16.18 -35.06
C SER A 45 -6.07 -16.59 -35.63
N SER A 46 -6.03 -17.48 -36.62
CA SER A 46 -7.15 -18.29 -37.07
C SER A 46 -7.32 -19.51 -36.16
N SER A 47 -8.58 -19.90 -35.97
CA SER A 47 -9.10 -21.10 -35.32
C SER A 47 -8.36 -22.41 -35.65
N SER A 48 -8.23 -23.32 -34.68
CA SER A 48 -9.12 -24.49 -34.55
C SER A 48 -8.58 -25.60 -33.63
N TYR A 49 -9.54 -26.38 -33.12
CA TYR A 49 -9.50 -27.71 -32.51
C TYR A 49 -9.16 -27.91 -31.02
N SER A 50 -10.20 -28.39 -30.36
CA SER A 50 -10.31 -29.07 -29.08
C SER A 50 -9.49 -30.36 -28.98
N SER A 51 -9.00 -30.67 -27.79
CA SER A 51 -9.11 -32.03 -27.25
C SER A 51 -8.98 -32.06 -25.72
N SER A 52 -9.86 -32.88 -25.14
CA SER A 52 -9.75 -33.60 -23.86
C SER A 52 -9.48 -32.83 -22.56
N LYS A 53 -10.58 -32.72 -21.80
CA LYS A 53 -10.63 -32.69 -20.34
C LYS A 53 -9.86 -33.87 -19.73
N SER A 54 -9.05 -33.60 -18.72
CA SER A 54 -8.91 -34.47 -17.56
C SER A 54 -8.94 -33.61 -16.30
N SER A 55 -9.81 -34.02 -15.40
CA SER A 55 -10.05 -33.48 -14.07
C SER A 55 -8.82 -33.56 -13.18
N ASN A 56 -8.55 -32.51 -12.41
CA ASN A 56 -8.10 -32.68 -11.03
C ASN A 56 -8.50 -31.49 -10.17
N SER A 57 -8.75 -31.85 -8.92
CA SER A 57 -9.54 -31.21 -7.88
C SER A 57 -8.95 -29.90 -7.34
N SER A 58 -9.87 -28.99 -7.07
CA SER A 58 -9.92 -28.03 -5.96
C SER A 58 -8.74 -28.00 -4.99
N ASN A 59 -8.08 -26.84 -4.92
CA ASN A 59 -7.64 -26.31 -3.63
C ASN A 59 -7.92 -24.80 -3.59
N THR A 60 -8.71 -24.45 -2.57
CA THR A 60 -9.19 -23.13 -2.20
C THR A 60 -8.04 -22.19 -1.86
N LYS A 61 -8.12 -20.99 -2.42
CA LYS A 61 -7.28 -19.84 -2.09
C LYS A 61 -7.56 -19.40 -0.66
N SER A 62 -6.56 -19.47 0.22
CA SER A 62 -6.53 -18.68 1.45
C SER A 62 -5.78 -17.37 1.18
N SER A 63 -6.46 -16.28 1.49
CA SER A 63 -5.97 -14.91 1.49
C SER A 63 -4.84 -14.73 2.51
N ASP A 64 -3.72 -14.16 2.05
CA ASP A 64 -2.68 -13.62 2.91
C ASP A 64 -3.25 -12.54 3.83
N SER A 65 -3.19 -12.77 5.15
CA SER A 65 -3.42 -11.76 6.17
C SER A 65 -2.12 -11.54 6.93
N SER A 66 -1.72 -10.27 6.97
CA SER A 66 -0.62 -9.73 7.76
C SER A 66 -0.81 -10.08 9.24
N SER A 67 0.11 -10.86 9.81
CA SER A 67 0.11 -11.24 11.22
C SER A 67 0.56 -10.06 12.10
N SER A 68 -0.38 -9.25 12.52
CA SER A 68 -0.25 -8.44 13.73
C SER A 68 -0.28 -9.38 14.94
N TYR A 69 0.88 -9.61 15.56
CA TYR A 69 0.98 -10.34 16.83
C TYR A 69 0.36 -9.49 17.95
N SER A 70 -0.82 -9.89 18.40
CA SER A 70 -1.43 -9.38 19.62
C SER A 70 -0.59 -9.82 20.83
N ALA A 71 -0.36 -8.91 21.78
CA ALA A 71 0.16 -9.25 23.10
C ALA A 71 -0.67 -10.40 23.72
N PRO A 72 -0.08 -11.28 24.56
CA PRO A 72 -0.82 -12.35 25.20
C PRO A 72 -1.91 -11.73 26.09
N THR A 73 -3.14 -11.70 25.59
CA THR A 73 -4.33 -11.50 26.42
C THR A 73 -4.41 -12.65 27.42
N PRO A 74 -4.87 -12.39 28.67
CA PRO A 74 -4.95 -13.42 29.69
C PRO A 74 -5.69 -14.64 29.16
N SER A 75 -5.13 -15.82 29.38
CA SER A 75 -5.76 -17.08 28.97
C SER A 75 -7.20 -17.14 29.53
N PRO A 76 -8.20 -17.60 28.74
CA PRO A 76 -9.58 -17.67 29.19
C PRO A 76 -9.72 -18.85 30.15
N VAL A 77 -9.32 -18.64 31.41
CA VAL A 77 -9.70 -19.51 32.51
C VAL A 77 -11.10 -19.09 32.95
N LEU A 78 -11.90 -20.06 33.37
CA LEU A 78 -13.31 -19.91 33.73
C LEU A 78 -13.44 -19.06 35.01
N HIS A 79 -13.43 -17.73 34.85
CA HIS A 79 -13.53 -16.78 35.95
C HIS A 79 -14.99 -16.58 36.37
N PHE A 80 -15.29 -16.84 37.64
CA PHE A 80 -16.56 -16.52 38.29
C PHE A 80 -16.37 -15.34 39.24
N ASN A 81 -17.39 -14.50 39.35
CA ASN A 81 -17.38 -13.34 40.23
C ASN A 81 -17.79 -13.79 41.63
N THR A 82 -17.02 -13.35 42.62
CA THR A 82 -17.25 -13.67 44.03
C THR A 82 -17.36 -12.42 44.88
N ARG A 83 -18.01 -12.55 46.04
CA ARG A 83 -17.93 -11.58 47.14
C ARG A 83 -17.44 -12.27 48.42
N ASP A 84 -16.95 -11.47 49.36
CA ASP A 84 -16.45 -11.92 50.67
C ASP A 84 -15.36 -13.01 50.57
N HIS A 85 -14.43 -12.84 49.63
CA HIS A 85 -13.37 -13.82 49.39
C HIS A 85 -12.30 -13.70 50.48
N LYS A 86 -12.14 -14.76 51.27
CA LYS A 86 -11.15 -14.87 52.32
C LYS A 86 -10.24 -16.06 52.09
N ILE A 87 -8.93 -15.84 52.19
CA ILE A 87 -7.91 -16.89 52.12
C ILE A 87 -7.09 -16.84 53.40
N SER A 88 -6.94 -17.99 54.05
CA SER A 88 -6.10 -18.18 55.24
C SER A 88 -5.10 -19.30 54.98
N VAL A 89 -3.81 -19.01 55.06
CA VAL A 89 -2.72 -19.98 54.87
C VAL A 89 -1.93 -20.11 56.16
N HIS A 90 -1.66 -21.34 56.58
CA HIS A 90 -0.74 -21.64 57.67
C HIS A 90 0.42 -22.51 57.17
N LEU A 91 1.63 -21.95 57.14
CA LEU A 91 2.85 -22.62 56.70
C LEU A 91 3.50 -23.37 57.88
N GLN A 92 3.64 -24.68 57.75
CA GLN A 92 4.18 -25.57 58.77
C GLN A 92 5.70 -25.71 58.62
N ALA A 93 6.39 -25.99 59.74
CA ALA A 93 7.84 -26.18 59.75
C ALA A 93 8.32 -27.41 58.94
N ASP A 94 7.42 -28.36 58.64
CA ASP A 94 7.70 -29.53 57.81
C ASP A 94 7.70 -29.23 56.30
N GLY A 95 7.47 -27.97 55.91
CA GLY A 95 7.42 -27.54 54.51
C GLY A 95 6.06 -27.68 53.85
N SER A 96 5.02 -28.09 54.60
CA SER A 96 3.64 -28.16 54.12
C SER A 96 2.82 -26.92 54.49
N ALA A 97 1.68 -26.73 53.82
CA ALA A 97 0.77 -25.61 54.09
C ALA A 97 -0.66 -26.09 54.27
N LEU A 98 -1.34 -25.60 55.31
CA LEU A 98 -2.78 -25.75 55.46
C LEU A 98 -3.47 -24.51 54.88
N VAL A 99 -4.36 -24.70 53.92
CA VAL A 99 -5.10 -23.62 53.26
C VAL A 99 -6.58 -23.72 53.58
N LYS A 100 -7.16 -22.61 54.02
CA LYS A 100 -8.60 -22.43 54.20
C LYS A 100 -9.05 -21.25 53.35
N GLU A 101 -10.06 -21.46 52.53
CA GLU A 101 -10.57 -20.44 51.63
C GLU A 101 -12.09 -20.43 51.67
N SER A 102 -12.69 -19.24 51.71
CA SER A 102 -14.14 -19.09 51.65
C SER A 102 -14.53 -17.93 50.74
N PHE A 103 -15.55 -18.11 49.93
CA PHE A 103 -16.07 -17.07 49.03
C PHE A 103 -17.53 -17.34 48.67
N THR A 104 -18.25 -16.29 48.28
CA THR A 104 -19.64 -16.40 47.81
C THR A 104 -19.71 -16.19 46.30
N ILE A 105 -20.13 -17.21 45.56
CA ILE A 105 -20.31 -17.14 44.09
C ILE A 105 -21.63 -16.43 43.77
N LEU A 106 -21.61 -15.48 42.83
CA LEU A 106 -22.83 -14.79 42.38
C LEU A 106 -23.74 -15.68 41.50
N ALA A 107 -25.05 -15.45 41.55
CA ALA A 107 -26.03 -16.25 40.81
C ALA A 107 -25.82 -16.19 39.27
N LYS A 108 -26.26 -17.25 38.57
CA LYS A 108 -26.28 -17.37 37.09
C LYS A 108 -24.90 -17.38 36.41
N GLN A 109 -23.89 -17.92 37.07
CA GLN A 109 -22.55 -18.12 36.49
C GLN A 109 -22.30 -19.62 36.24
N SER A 110 -21.94 -19.98 35.00
CA SER A 110 -21.65 -21.37 34.59
C SER A 110 -20.18 -21.55 34.22
N ASN A 111 -19.60 -22.67 34.69
CA ASN A 111 -18.20 -23.15 34.65
C ASN A 111 -17.39 -22.77 35.89
N LEU A 112 -16.95 -23.79 36.64
CA LEU A 112 -16.25 -23.59 37.91
C LEU A 112 -14.95 -24.42 37.99
N GLY A 113 -13.85 -23.71 38.21
CA GLY A 113 -12.58 -24.24 38.65
C GLY A 113 -11.72 -23.13 39.26
N ILE A 114 -11.07 -23.43 40.38
CA ILE A 114 -10.10 -22.58 41.05
C ILE A 114 -8.73 -23.02 40.55
N ARG A 115 -8.12 -22.21 39.71
CA ARG A 115 -6.76 -22.45 39.26
C ARG A 115 -5.77 -21.77 40.20
N ARG A 116 -4.76 -22.52 40.63
CA ARG A 116 -3.60 -22.04 41.39
C ARG A 116 -2.41 -21.97 40.45
N THR A 117 -1.80 -20.81 40.29
CA THR A 117 -0.60 -20.67 39.47
C THR A 117 0.57 -21.41 40.13
N GLN A 118 1.19 -22.35 39.42
CA GLN A 118 2.43 -22.98 39.84
C GLN A 118 3.64 -22.21 39.32
N PHE A 119 4.70 -22.15 40.14
CA PHE A 119 5.93 -21.42 39.80
C PHE A 119 7.04 -22.34 39.30
N PHE A 120 7.14 -23.57 39.85
CA PHE A 120 7.98 -24.61 39.27
C PHE A 120 7.11 -25.70 38.68
N ARG A 121 7.33 -26.03 37.40
CA ARG A 121 6.86 -27.28 36.78
C ARG A 121 7.70 -28.47 37.29
N GLN A 122 7.91 -28.55 38.60
CA GLN A 122 8.44 -29.72 39.29
C GLN A 122 7.25 -30.52 39.82
N GLU A 123 7.31 -31.83 39.65
CA GLU A 123 6.18 -32.79 39.73
C GLU A 123 5.51 -32.93 41.12
N ASN A 124 5.78 -32.05 42.09
CA ASN A 124 5.66 -32.40 43.52
C ASN A 124 4.67 -31.56 44.35
N TRP A 125 3.85 -30.69 43.74
CA TRP A 125 2.75 -30.02 44.47
C TRP A 125 1.56 -30.97 44.57
N GLU A 126 1.41 -31.65 45.69
CA GLU A 126 0.27 -32.53 45.93
C GLU A 126 -0.74 -31.84 46.85
N ILE A 127 -1.99 -31.72 46.37
CA ILE A 127 -3.13 -31.29 47.18
C ILE A 127 -3.71 -32.54 47.84
N SER A 128 -3.77 -32.55 49.16
CA SER A 128 -4.36 -33.64 49.93
C SER A 128 -5.39 -33.11 50.92
N ASP A 129 -6.21 -34.03 51.46
CA ASP A 129 -7.23 -33.72 52.48
C ASP A 129 -8.24 -32.62 52.08
N LEU A 130 -8.54 -32.50 50.77
CA LEU A 130 -9.47 -31.50 50.25
C LEU A 130 -10.90 -31.75 50.75
N LYS A 131 -11.41 -30.79 51.53
CA LYS A 131 -12.79 -30.73 52.02
C LYS A 131 -13.47 -29.50 51.43
N VAL A 132 -14.70 -29.69 50.97
CA VAL A 132 -15.53 -28.62 50.40
C VAL A 132 -16.86 -28.60 51.13
N SER A 133 -17.32 -27.40 51.48
CA SER A 133 -18.62 -27.18 52.10
C SER A 133 -19.38 -26.10 51.33
N PRO A 134 -20.70 -26.29 51.06
CA PRO A 134 -21.52 -27.48 51.33
C PRO A 134 -21.15 -28.71 50.48
N GLU A 135 -21.54 -29.93 50.91
CA GLU A 135 -21.10 -31.22 50.31
C GLU A 135 -21.70 -31.53 48.92
N ASN A 136 -22.53 -30.64 48.36
CA ASN A 136 -23.35 -30.90 47.16
C ASN A 136 -22.61 -30.66 45.83
N PHE A 137 -21.28 -30.78 45.81
CA PHE A 137 -20.47 -30.50 44.62
C PHE A 137 -19.62 -31.72 44.26
N SER A 138 -19.51 -32.01 42.96
CA SER A 138 -18.50 -32.94 42.46
C SER A 138 -17.16 -32.22 42.34
N ILE A 139 -16.09 -32.83 42.83
CA ILE A 139 -14.78 -32.18 42.96
C ILE A 139 -13.73 -33.00 42.21
N SER A 140 -12.90 -32.33 41.41
CA SER A 140 -11.65 -32.88 40.89
C SER A 140 -10.51 -31.92 41.21
N HIS A 141 -9.31 -32.43 41.44
CA HIS A 141 -8.15 -31.58 41.65
C HIS A 141 -6.92 -32.18 40.97
N ASN A 142 -6.06 -31.28 40.49
CA ASN A 142 -4.70 -31.55 40.07
C ASN A 142 -3.76 -30.73 40.96
N TYR A 143 -2.46 -30.86 40.73
CA TYR A 143 -1.42 -30.12 41.43
C TYR A 143 -1.54 -28.58 41.34
N ASP A 144 -2.23 -28.04 40.32
CA ASP A 144 -2.35 -26.60 40.02
C ASP A 144 -3.81 -26.12 39.97
N SER A 145 -4.79 -26.98 40.25
CA SER A 145 -6.18 -26.63 40.04
C SER A 145 -7.12 -27.47 40.90
N ILE A 146 -8.15 -26.83 41.45
CA ILE A 146 -9.27 -27.47 42.13
C ILE A 146 -10.53 -27.13 41.33
N ASN A 147 -11.09 -28.10 40.61
CA ASN A 147 -12.35 -27.94 39.89
C ASN A 147 -13.52 -28.38 40.76
N ILE A 148 -14.55 -27.54 40.83
CA ILE A 148 -15.76 -27.77 41.62
C ILE A 148 -16.90 -27.73 40.62
N TYR A 149 -17.65 -28.80 40.46
CA TYR A 149 -18.72 -28.90 39.48
C TYR A 149 -20.08 -28.92 40.18
N TRP A 150 -21.06 -28.32 39.52
CA TRP A 150 -22.47 -28.45 39.88
C TRP A 150 -23.00 -29.75 39.31
N ASP A 151 -23.74 -30.50 40.12
CA ASP A 151 -24.30 -31.79 39.70
C ASP A 151 -25.48 -31.65 38.71
N GLU A 152 -26.10 -30.45 38.58
CA GLU A 152 -27.17 -30.17 37.60
C GLU A 152 -26.94 -28.89 36.77
N SER A 153 -27.29 -28.93 35.47
CA SER A 153 -27.03 -27.88 34.47
C SER A 153 -28.13 -26.81 34.35
N LYS A 154 -28.63 -26.28 35.47
CA LYS A 154 -29.55 -25.12 35.49
C LYS A 154 -28.94 -23.95 36.29
N GLU A 155 -29.39 -22.73 36.00
CA GLU A 155 -28.90 -21.48 36.60
C GLU A 155 -28.57 -21.62 38.10
N ASN A 156 -27.28 -21.50 38.44
CA ASN A 156 -26.80 -21.73 39.80
C ASN A 156 -27.20 -20.59 40.75
N PRO A 157 -27.69 -20.89 41.98
CA PRO A 157 -28.00 -19.87 42.98
C PRO A 157 -26.72 -19.28 43.59
N GLU A 158 -26.87 -18.10 44.19
CA GLU A 158 -25.79 -17.51 44.98
C GLU A 158 -25.44 -18.41 46.16
N THR A 159 -24.19 -18.86 46.25
CA THR A 159 -23.77 -19.91 47.20
C THR A 159 -22.42 -19.59 47.83
N GLN A 160 -22.34 -19.70 49.16
CA GLN A 160 -21.09 -19.61 49.89
C GLN A 160 -20.39 -20.96 49.89
N ILE A 161 -19.15 -20.98 49.41
CA ILE A 161 -18.29 -22.16 49.36
C ILE A 161 -17.12 -21.95 50.32
N SER A 162 -16.79 -23.00 51.08
CA SER A 162 -15.60 -23.08 51.90
C SER A 162 -14.76 -24.30 51.51
N LEU A 163 -13.45 -24.11 51.41
CA LEU A 163 -12.45 -25.10 51.06
C LEU A 163 -11.43 -25.21 52.19
N GLU A 164 -11.05 -26.43 52.53
CA GLU A 164 -9.94 -26.71 53.44
C GLU A 164 -9.10 -27.83 52.81
N TYR A 165 -7.80 -27.60 52.64
CA TYR A 165 -6.90 -28.59 52.03
C TYR A 165 -5.45 -28.38 52.47
N LYS A 166 -4.63 -29.42 52.32
CA LYS A 166 -3.21 -29.41 52.63
C LYS A 166 -2.39 -29.44 51.33
N ILE A 167 -1.31 -28.66 51.29
CA ILE A 167 -0.28 -28.71 50.23
C ILE A 167 0.99 -29.31 50.85
N ALA A 168 1.46 -30.45 50.33
CA ALA A 168 2.57 -31.19 50.92
C ALA A 168 3.92 -30.46 50.81
N ASN A 169 4.24 -29.87 49.65
CA ASN A 169 5.53 -29.22 49.36
C ASN A 169 5.34 -27.72 49.05
N ALA A 170 4.95 -26.96 50.06
CA ALA A 170 4.67 -25.52 49.96
C ALA A 170 5.92 -24.64 49.78
N ILE A 171 7.09 -25.16 50.14
CA ILE A 171 8.39 -24.50 50.05
C ILE A 171 9.17 -25.10 48.87
N GLN A 172 9.59 -24.24 47.94
CA GLN A 172 10.38 -24.63 46.77
C GLN A 172 11.87 -24.51 47.07
N TRP A 173 12.73 -25.19 46.30
CA TRP A 173 14.17 -25.17 46.54
C TRP A 173 14.94 -24.75 45.28
N ILE A 174 15.73 -23.67 45.39
CA ILE A 174 16.72 -23.30 44.38
C ILE A 174 18.06 -23.86 44.86
N GLY A 175 18.39 -25.04 44.36
CA GLY A 175 19.51 -25.82 44.88
C GLY A 175 19.27 -26.19 46.33
N LYS A 176 20.04 -25.61 47.25
CA LYS A 176 19.95 -25.81 48.71
C LYS A 176 19.24 -24.68 49.45
N ILE A 177 18.75 -23.65 48.75
CA ILE A 177 18.10 -22.50 49.36
C ILE A 177 16.59 -22.66 49.25
N PRO A 178 15.83 -22.58 50.37
CA PRO A 178 14.37 -22.59 50.30
C PRO A 178 13.86 -21.24 49.77
N LEU A 179 12.91 -21.29 48.86
CA LEU A 179 12.19 -20.17 48.27
C LEU A 179 10.70 -20.34 48.57
N ILE A 180 10.12 -19.34 49.21
CA ILE A 180 8.67 -19.18 49.28
C ILE A 180 8.29 -18.15 48.22
N HIS A 181 7.52 -18.58 47.22
CA HIS A 181 6.93 -17.69 46.22
C HIS A 181 5.47 -18.10 46.03
N TRP A 182 4.56 -17.34 46.66
CA TRP A 182 3.14 -17.65 46.69
C TRP A 182 2.34 -16.50 46.12
N ARG A 183 1.45 -16.78 45.17
CA ARG A 183 0.58 -15.79 44.54
C ARG A 183 -0.87 -16.04 44.92
N PHE A 184 -1.54 -14.97 45.29
CA PHE A 184 -2.94 -14.94 45.66
C PHE A 184 -3.68 -14.02 44.67
N GLU A 185 -4.66 -14.56 43.98
CA GLU A 185 -5.45 -13.82 42.98
C GLU A 185 -6.92 -13.83 43.38
N LYS A 186 -7.65 -12.78 42.99
CA LYS A 186 -9.11 -12.82 42.96
C LYS A 186 -9.58 -13.87 41.94
N THR A 187 -10.75 -14.46 42.17
CA THR A 187 -11.36 -15.40 41.19
C THR A 187 -11.71 -14.74 39.86
N SER A 188 -11.94 -13.43 39.87
CA SER A 188 -12.14 -12.58 38.69
C SER A 188 -11.80 -11.12 39.02
N ALA A 189 -11.61 -10.27 37.99
CA ALA A 189 -11.44 -8.83 38.17
C ALA A 189 -12.67 -8.14 38.78
N ALA A 190 -13.87 -8.71 38.59
CA ALA A 190 -15.14 -8.18 39.10
C ALA A 190 -15.51 -8.74 40.48
N SER A 191 -14.66 -9.56 41.09
CA SER A 191 -14.86 -10.06 42.44
C SER A 191 -14.56 -8.97 43.48
N GLY A 192 -15.31 -9.00 44.59
CA GLY A 192 -15.13 -8.09 45.73
C GLY A 192 -13.74 -8.20 46.39
N PRO A 193 -13.51 -7.50 47.51
CA PRO A 193 -12.20 -7.45 48.15
C PRO A 193 -11.72 -8.84 48.59
N LEU A 194 -10.41 -9.07 48.51
CA LEU A 194 -9.75 -10.30 48.97
C LEU A 194 -9.16 -10.07 50.37
N ASP A 195 -9.66 -10.79 51.37
CA ASP A 195 -9.15 -10.82 52.74
C ASP A 195 -8.10 -11.93 52.89
N LEU A 196 -6.82 -11.56 52.97
CA LEU A 196 -5.70 -12.50 53.04
C LEU A 196 -5.10 -12.55 54.45
N GLU A 197 -5.03 -13.76 54.99
CA GLU A 197 -4.35 -14.07 56.24
C GLU A 197 -3.27 -15.13 56.00
N ILE A 198 -2.03 -14.85 56.41
CA ILE A 198 -0.92 -15.80 56.33
C ILE A 198 -0.34 -15.95 57.72
N SER A 199 -0.12 -17.17 58.17
CA SER A 199 0.53 -17.50 59.44
C SER A 199 1.57 -18.61 59.24
N TRP A 200 2.53 -18.73 60.15
CA TRP A 200 3.58 -19.72 60.01
C TRP A 200 4.16 -20.20 61.34
N ASP A 201 4.72 -21.40 61.35
CA ASP A 201 5.53 -21.89 62.46
C ASP A 201 6.84 -21.09 62.59
N SER A 202 7.41 -21.05 63.80
CA SER A 202 8.65 -20.31 64.04
C SER A 202 9.80 -20.83 63.16
N GLY A 203 10.43 -19.94 62.39
CA GLY A 203 11.56 -20.27 61.53
C GLY A 203 11.22 -20.63 60.08
N THR A 204 9.93 -20.67 59.72
CA THR A 204 9.50 -21.02 58.35
C THR A 204 9.65 -19.86 57.35
N ILE A 205 9.31 -18.63 57.75
CA ILE A 205 9.58 -17.42 56.95
C ILE A 205 10.74 -16.65 57.59
N SER A 206 11.70 -16.24 56.77
CA SER A 206 12.86 -15.46 57.18
C SER A 206 12.54 -13.96 57.34
N GLU A 207 13.47 -13.20 57.93
CA GLU A 207 13.37 -11.73 58.03
C GLU A 207 13.30 -11.02 56.66
N ASN A 208 13.66 -11.70 55.57
CA ASN A 208 13.59 -11.17 54.22
C ASN A 208 12.21 -11.30 53.58
N GLY A 209 11.27 -12.01 54.21
CA GLY A 209 9.93 -12.24 53.69
C GLY A 209 9.17 -10.93 53.47
N LYS A 210 8.64 -10.75 52.27
CA LYS A 210 7.92 -9.54 51.85
C LYS A 210 6.65 -9.91 51.09
N LEU A 211 5.59 -9.14 51.33
CA LEU A 211 4.35 -9.21 50.56
C LEU A 211 4.32 -8.08 49.55
N TYR A 212 4.06 -8.42 48.29
CA TYR A 212 4.01 -7.51 47.15
C TYR A 212 2.59 -7.42 46.59
N GLU A 213 2.20 -6.23 46.13
CA GLU A 213 1.12 -6.05 45.18
C GLU A 213 1.69 -6.19 43.77
N GLU A 214 1.15 -7.10 42.98
CA GLU A 214 1.47 -7.25 41.58
C GLU A 214 0.33 -6.68 40.74
N ARG A 215 0.64 -5.72 39.86
CA ARG A 215 -0.32 -5.06 38.97
C ARG A 215 0.16 -5.07 37.53
N TRP A 216 -0.76 -5.23 36.59
CA TRP A 216 -0.46 -5.06 35.17
C TRP A 216 -0.35 -3.57 34.82
N GLU A 217 0.84 -3.15 34.42
CA GLU A 217 1.10 -1.80 33.95
C GLU A 217 0.91 -1.74 32.43
N ALA A 218 -0.25 -1.28 31.98
CA ALA A 218 -0.62 -1.25 30.56
C ALA A 218 0.34 -0.39 29.71
N GLU A 219 0.91 0.66 30.31
CA GLU A 219 1.92 1.47 29.62
C GLU A 219 3.19 0.70 29.35
N LEU A 220 3.56 -0.28 30.16
CA LEU A 220 4.82 -1.01 30.02
C LEU A 220 4.63 -2.42 29.47
N SER A 221 3.37 -2.87 29.35
CA SER A 221 3.00 -4.22 28.95
C SER A 221 3.66 -5.29 29.83
N GLU A 222 3.72 -5.06 31.15
CA GLU A 222 4.33 -5.99 32.10
C GLU A 222 3.64 -5.95 33.48
N TYR A 223 3.87 -6.99 34.29
CA TYR A 223 3.46 -7.02 35.69
C TYR A 223 4.52 -6.36 36.58
N VAL A 224 4.13 -5.33 37.32
CA VAL A 224 4.99 -4.59 38.26
C VAL A 224 4.65 -5.00 39.69
N LYS A 225 5.68 -5.29 40.49
CA LYS A 225 5.56 -5.66 41.91
C LYS A 225 5.97 -4.50 42.81
N GLU A 226 5.09 -4.08 43.69
CA GLU A 226 5.34 -3.06 44.70
C GLU A 226 5.25 -3.66 46.11
N PRO A 227 6.26 -3.47 46.98
CA PRO A 227 6.24 -4.04 48.32
C PRO A 227 5.20 -3.33 49.19
N ILE A 228 4.22 -4.06 49.71
CA ILE A 228 3.17 -3.52 50.58
C ILE A 228 3.56 -3.62 52.06
N LEU A 229 4.08 -4.78 52.46
CA LEU A 229 4.49 -5.06 53.84
C LEU A 229 5.91 -5.60 53.86
N GLN A 230 6.74 -4.98 54.70
CA GLN A 230 8.14 -5.35 54.88
C GLN A 230 8.35 -5.86 56.30
N ASN A 231 9.05 -6.98 56.43
CA ASN A 231 9.53 -7.52 57.70
C ASN A 231 8.38 -7.83 58.69
N PRO A 232 7.61 -8.91 58.45
CA PRO A 232 6.44 -9.22 59.28
C PRO A 232 6.85 -9.41 60.75
N LYS A 233 6.34 -8.54 61.62
CA LYS A 233 6.57 -8.67 63.07
C LYS A 233 5.62 -9.73 63.64
N GLY A 234 6.17 -10.90 63.98
CA GLY A 234 5.42 -12.04 64.52
C GLY A 234 5.08 -13.09 63.46
N ASN A 235 4.37 -14.15 63.86
CA ASN A 235 4.08 -15.33 63.02
C ASN A 235 2.77 -15.24 62.22
N ARG A 236 2.25 -14.02 62.00
CA ARG A 236 0.98 -13.79 61.33
C ARG A 236 0.97 -12.45 60.58
N LEU A 237 0.40 -12.47 59.39
CA LEU A 237 0.19 -11.34 58.49
C LEU A 237 -1.28 -11.32 58.07
N HIS A 238 -1.88 -10.13 58.06
CA HIS A 238 -3.25 -9.92 57.59
C HIS A 238 -3.29 -8.71 56.65
N TYR A 239 -3.89 -8.86 55.48
CA TYR A 239 -3.99 -7.82 54.47
C TYR A 239 -5.31 -7.90 53.72
N LEU A 240 -6.00 -6.76 53.59
CA LEU A 240 -7.26 -6.65 52.86
C LEU A 240 -7.03 -5.91 51.54
N LEU A 241 -7.12 -6.62 50.42
CA LEU A 241 -7.03 -6.05 49.08
C LEU A 241 -8.37 -5.40 48.70
N LYS A 242 -8.41 -4.06 48.64
CA LYS A 242 -9.60 -3.27 48.29
C LYS A 242 -9.85 -3.24 46.77
N ASP A 243 -11.06 -2.89 46.36
CA ASP A 243 -11.42 -2.77 44.94
C ASP A 243 -10.58 -1.71 44.23
N SER A 244 -9.70 -2.14 43.33
CA SER A 244 -9.01 -1.28 42.38
C SER A 244 -9.88 -1.11 41.13
N SER A 245 -10.02 0.13 40.66
CA SER A 245 -10.81 0.47 39.46
C SER A 245 -10.13 0.09 38.14
N ASP A 246 -8.88 -0.38 38.18
CA ASP A 246 -8.09 -0.73 37.00
C ASP A 246 -7.24 -2.00 37.23
N ASN A 247 -7.39 -2.96 36.30
CA ASN A 247 -6.58 -4.16 36.04
C ASN A 247 -6.33 -5.17 37.19
N SER A 248 -6.11 -6.43 36.79
CA SER A 248 -5.90 -7.60 37.65
C SER A 248 -4.77 -7.42 38.67
N THR A 249 -5.11 -7.09 39.91
CA THR A 249 -4.18 -7.02 41.05
C THR A 249 -4.06 -8.38 41.73
N SER A 250 -2.83 -8.89 41.90
CA SER A 250 -2.52 -10.12 42.64
C SER A 250 -1.61 -9.78 43.84
N LEU A 251 -1.66 -10.57 44.91
CA LEU A 251 -0.71 -10.47 46.02
C LEU A 251 0.34 -11.55 45.88
N VAL A 252 1.62 -11.22 46.07
CA VAL A 252 2.74 -12.17 45.95
C VAL A 252 3.59 -12.13 47.21
N LEU A 253 3.65 -13.24 47.95
CA LEU A 253 4.57 -13.42 49.06
C LEU A 253 5.88 -14.00 48.51
N ILE A 254 6.99 -13.31 48.75
CA ILE A 254 8.33 -13.77 48.37
C ILE A 254 9.22 -13.78 49.63
N ASP A 255 9.82 -14.92 49.93
CA ASP A 255 10.86 -15.06 50.94
C ASP A 255 12.04 -15.87 50.39
N LEU A 256 13.21 -15.25 50.41
CA LEU A 256 14.49 -15.86 50.10
C LEU A 256 15.46 -15.57 51.26
N PRO A 257 15.87 -16.57 52.04
CA PRO A 257 16.80 -16.38 53.16
C PRO A 257 18.16 -15.85 52.70
N LYS A 258 18.90 -15.18 53.60
CA LYS A 258 20.27 -14.74 53.31
C LYS A 258 21.17 -15.94 53.00
N LEU A 259 21.96 -15.84 51.94
CA LEU A 259 22.86 -16.90 51.46
C LEU A 259 23.96 -17.34 52.45
N VAL A 260 24.17 -16.65 53.58
CA VAL A 260 25.35 -16.84 54.45
C VAL A 260 25.07 -17.58 55.76
N THR A 261 23.84 -17.97 56.06
CA THR A 261 23.58 -18.74 57.29
C THR A 261 23.68 -20.24 57.02
N LYS A 262 24.66 -20.91 57.67
CA LYS A 262 24.70 -22.36 57.86
C LYS A 262 23.28 -22.88 58.10
N LEU A 263 22.69 -23.49 57.08
CA LEU A 263 21.38 -24.15 57.15
C LEU A 263 21.53 -25.34 58.11
N ASN A 264 21.18 -25.12 59.38
CA ASN A 264 20.95 -26.21 60.31
C ASN A 264 19.70 -26.95 59.85
N ARG A 265 19.93 -28.17 59.35
CA ARG A 265 18.99 -29.29 59.14
C ARG A 265 17.52 -28.99 59.46
N LEU A 266 16.75 -28.82 58.39
CA LEU A 266 15.34 -29.22 58.33
C LEU A 266 15.16 -30.02 57.03
N GLY A 267 15.05 -31.35 57.20
CA GLY A 267 14.47 -32.29 56.23
C GLY A 267 15.07 -32.40 54.83
N SER A 268 16.15 -33.18 54.66
CA SER A 268 16.47 -33.79 53.36
C SER A 268 17.25 -35.11 53.54
N GLU A 269 16.60 -36.12 54.11
CA GLU A 269 16.97 -37.52 53.90
C GLU A 269 15.77 -38.23 53.29
N GLN A 270 15.50 -37.97 52.01
CA GLN A 270 14.83 -38.88 51.07
C GLN A 270 14.75 -38.24 49.69
N ASN A 271 15.81 -38.44 48.92
CA ASN A 271 15.81 -38.67 47.46
C ASN A 271 17.27 -38.86 47.02
N SER A 272 17.91 -39.88 47.59
CA SER A 272 19.14 -40.45 47.08
C SER A 272 18.79 -41.50 46.02
N SER A 273 18.44 -41.04 44.83
CA SER A 273 18.45 -41.87 43.63
C SER A 273 18.71 -40.98 42.41
N ASN A 274 19.94 -40.48 42.33
CA ASN A 274 20.66 -40.27 41.08
C ASN A 274 22.11 -39.91 41.42
N GLN A 275 22.92 -40.93 41.71
CA GLN A 275 24.38 -40.81 41.83
C GLN A 275 25.08 -40.50 40.49
N ASN A 276 24.33 -40.17 39.43
CA ASN A 276 24.89 -39.78 38.13
C ASN A 276 25.02 -38.25 37.92
N SER A 277 24.46 -37.39 38.79
CA SER A 277 24.42 -35.92 38.54
C SER A 277 25.71 -35.16 38.92
N LEU A 278 26.64 -35.78 39.64
CA LEU A 278 27.91 -35.12 40.02
C LEU A 278 28.86 -34.93 38.83
N ASN A 279 28.64 -35.65 37.74
CA ASN A 279 29.58 -35.70 36.63
C ASN A 279 29.33 -34.64 35.56
N GLU A 280 28.25 -33.83 35.62
CA GLU A 280 27.85 -32.88 34.55
C GLU A 280 27.56 -31.46 35.07
N SER A 281 28.49 -30.88 35.85
CA SER A 281 28.35 -29.51 36.38
C SER A 281 29.51 -28.58 36.04
N TYR A 282 29.27 -27.27 36.10
CA TYR A 282 30.28 -26.22 35.90
C TYR A 282 30.19 -25.11 36.95
N VAL A 283 31.29 -24.38 37.12
CA VAL A 283 31.40 -23.16 37.94
C VAL A 283 31.64 -21.98 37.02
N LEU A 284 30.91 -20.88 37.25
CA LEU A 284 31.02 -19.64 36.46
C LEU A 284 31.62 -18.50 37.30
N LYS A 285 32.65 -17.84 36.78
CA LYS A 285 33.09 -16.52 37.23
C LYS A 285 32.95 -15.55 36.09
N GLU A 286 32.18 -14.49 36.31
CA GLU A 286 31.80 -13.58 35.23
C GLU A 286 31.99 -12.13 35.66
N LYS A 287 32.63 -11.34 34.81
CA LYS A 287 32.73 -9.90 34.95
C LYS A 287 31.95 -9.23 33.82
N VAL A 288 31.04 -8.34 34.18
CA VAL A 288 30.18 -7.62 33.24
C VAL A 288 30.41 -6.12 33.37
N SER A 289 30.84 -5.47 32.30
CA SER A 289 30.97 -4.01 32.24
C SER A 289 29.84 -3.40 31.40
N ILE A 290 28.97 -2.63 32.05
CA ILE A 290 27.86 -1.89 31.41
C ILE A 290 28.38 -0.55 30.91
N LYS A 291 28.21 -0.28 29.62
CA LYS A 291 28.63 0.98 28.97
C LYS A 291 27.47 1.98 28.89
N ASN A 292 27.81 3.26 28.82
CA ASN A 292 26.81 4.34 28.71
C ASN A 292 26.00 4.32 27.40
N ASN A 293 26.51 3.65 26.36
CA ASN A 293 25.78 3.43 25.10
C ASN A 293 24.83 2.21 25.16
N GLY A 294 24.66 1.59 26.34
CA GLY A 294 23.78 0.45 26.57
C GLY A 294 24.31 -0.89 26.07
N SER A 295 25.57 -0.96 25.62
CA SER A 295 26.26 -2.21 25.36
C SER A 295 26.82 -2.82 26.64
N HIS A 296 26.83 -4.14 26.74
CA HIS A 296 27.47 -4.86 27.83
C HIS A 296 28.70 -5.59 27.30
N GLN A 297 29.73 -5.69 28.12
CA GLN A 297 30.93 -6.47 27.84
C GLN A 297 31.04 -7.58 28.88
N TYR A 298 31.03 -8.83 28.42
CA TYR A 298 31.17 -10.01 29.24
C TYR A 298 32.59 -10.55 29.16
N GLN A 299 33.16 -10.88 30.32
CA GLN A 299 34.39 -11.64 30.46
C GLN A 299 34.10 -12.80 31.40
N SER A 300 34.10 -14.01 30.87
CA SER A 300 33.61 -15.18 31.58
C SER A 300 34.70 -16.24 31.66
N GLU A 301 34.84 -16.81 32.85
CA GLU A 301 35.68 -17.96 33.14
C GLU A 301 34.79 -19.12 33.59
N VAL A 302 34.89 -20.24 32.88
CA VAL A 302 34.11 -21.45 33.17
C VAL A 302 35.06 -22.58 33.55
N GLU A 303 34.78 -23.25 34.68
CA GLU A 303 35.52 -24.42 35.13
C GLU A 303 34.62 -25.66 35.05
N ILE A 304 35.05 -26.68 34.30
CA ILE A 304 34.31 -27.94 34.05
C ILE A 304 35.17 -29.12 34.50
N SER A 305 34.54 -30.16 35.08
CA SER A 305 35.24 -31.41 35.47
C SER A 305 35.89 -32.13 34.27
N LYS A 306 37.05 -32.76 34.48
CA LYS A 306 37.86 -33.44 33.45
C LYS A 306 37.15 -34.57 32.72
N GLU A 307 36.16 -35.24 33.34
CA GLU A 307 35.44 -36.36 32.71
C GLU A 307 34.58 -35.93 31.50
N ASN A 308 34.28 -34.63 31.34
CA ASN A 308 33.44 -34.09 30.25
C ASN A 308 34.19 -33.40 29.11
N ALA A 309 35.51 -33.21 29.25
CA ALA A 309 36.29 -32.32 28.38
C ALA A 309 36.60 -32.90 26.98
N ASP A 310 36.52 -34.22 26.78
CA ASP A 310 37.24 -34.91 25.69
C ASP A 310 36.38 -35.41 24.51
N SER A 311 35.32 -34.72 24.08
CA SER A 311 34.60 -35.21 22.87
C SER A 311 33.99 -34.17 21.92
N ASP A 312 33.44 -33.06 22.41
CA ASP A 312 32.77 -32.04 21.58
C ASP A 312 33.05 -30.64 22.15
N PRO A 313 33.19 -29.59 21.31
CA PRO A 313 33.37 -28.23 21.80
C PRO A 313 32.09 -27.76 22.51
N PHE A 314 32.26 -27.22 23.72
CA PHE A 314 31.15 -26.61 24.45
C PHE A 314 30.56 -25.44 23.68
N GLN A 315 29.23 -25.28 23.75
CA GLN A 315 28.53 -24.18 23.13
C GLN A 315 28.01 -23.21 24.18
N ILE A 316 28.15 -21.93 23.88
CA ILE A 316 27.47 -20.85 24.57
C ILE A 316 26.27 -20.50 23.72
N GLU A 317 25.09 -20.51 24.32
CA GLU A 317 23.89 -20.03 23.66
C GLU A 317 23.68 -18.57 23.96
N PHE A 318 23.62 -17.76 22.92
CA PHE A 318 23.22 -16.36 23.02
C PHE A 318 21.69 -16.20 23.02
N GLY A 319 20.92 -17.18 22.52
CA GLY A 319 19.45 -17.16 22.54
C GLY A 319 18.80 -16.25 21.48
N LEU A 320 17.50 -16.44 21.22
CA LEU A 320 16.68 -15.64 20.27
C LEU A 320 16.04 -14.40 20.94
N TYR A 321 16.80 -13.72 21.79
CA TYR A 321 16.34 -12.57 22.55
C TYR A 321 16.06 -11.38 21.61
N ARG A 322 14.87 -10.77 21.69
CA ARG A 322 14.52 -9.54 20.97
C ARG A 322 15.34 -8.32 21.41
N PHE A 323 15.70 -7.40 20.52
CA PHE A 323 16.33 -6.17 20.99
C PHE A 323 15.41 -5.43 21.98
N ARG A 324 15.81 -5.18 23.24
CA ARG A 324 14.87 -4.71 24.28
C ARG A 324 14.23 -3.36 24.00
N GLU A 325 14.94 -2.47 23.30
CA GLU A 325 14.37 -1.18 22.90
C GLU A 325 13.48 -1.26 21.64
N PHE A 326 13.38 -2.44 21.00
CA PHE A 326 12.50 -2.66 19.85
C PHE A 326 11.04 -2.56 20.29
N GLY A 327 10.27 -1.70 19.64
CA GLY A 327 8.88 -1.49 20.03
C GLY A 327 8.64 -0.31 20.96
N GLU A 328 9.64 0.15 21.71
CA GLU A 328 9.46 1.21 22.72
C GLU A 328 9.24 2.59 22.13
N THR A 329 9.89 2.88 20.99
CA THR A 329 9.73 4.15 20.26
C THR A 329 9.35 3.90 18.81
N PHE A 330 8.69 4.86 18.19
CA PHE A 330 8.33 4.80 16.77
C PHE A 330 9.54 4.52 15.86
N TRP A 331 10.67 5.16 16.15
CA TRP A 331 11.90 4.98 15.37
C TRP A 331 12.47 3.58 15.53
N ASN A 332 12.44 3.02 16.75
CA ASN A 332 12.94 1.67 17.01
C ASN A 332 12.01 0.58 16.46
N GLN A 333 10.69 0.80 16.45
CA GLN A 333 9.73 -0.08 15.78
C GLN A 333 10.03 -0.26 14.29
N THR A 334 10.57 0.78 13.66
CA THR A 334 10.72 0.84 12.20
C THR A 334 12.12 0.46 11.73
N ILE A 335 13.16 0.73 12.53
CA ILE A 335 14.55 0.71 12.07
C ILE A 335 15.45 -0.23 12.88
N ALA A 336 15.16 -0.47 14.17
CA ALA A 336 16.00 -1.31 15.01
C ALA A 336 15.83 -2.81 14.67
N PRO A 337 16.88 -3.64 14.81
CA PRO A 337 16.77 -5.08 14.60
C PRO A 337 15.81 -5.69 15.62
N SER A 338 15.13 -6.76 15.24
CA SER A 338 14.23 -7.50 16.14
C SER A 338 14.95 -8.49 17.06
N TYR A 339 16.28 -8.54 17.06
CA TYR A 339 17.10 -9.48 17.84
C TYR A 339 18.33 -8.80 18.48
N LEU A 340 18.84 -9.40 19.54
CA LEU A 340 20.06 -9.03 20.24
C LEU A 340 21.27 -9.12 19.31
N VAL A 341 22.20 -8.18 19.45
CA VAL A 341 23.44 -8.15 18.66
C VAL A 341 24.60 -8.61 19.53
N VAL A 342 25.35 -9.61 19.08
CA VAL A 342 26.57 -10.10 19.75
C VAL A 342 27.78 -9.84 18.85
N TYR A 343 28.85 -9.28 19.40
CA TYR A 343 30.05 -8.92 18.64
C TYR A 343 31.32 -8.92 19.51
N GLY A 344 32.49 -8.74 18.90
CA GLY A 344 33.77 -8.67 19.62
C GLY A 344 34.09 -9.95 20.39
N LEU A 345 33.90 -11.10 19.73
CA LEU A 345 34.07 -12.42 20.30
C LEU A 345 35.57 -12.77 20.43
N GLU A 346 36.01 -13.11 21.64
CA GLU A 346 37.38 -13.52 21.95
C GLU A 346 37.37 -14.87 22.67
N GLY A 347 38.20 -15.83 22.22
CA GLY A 347 38.20 -17.19 22.77
C GLY A 347 37.00 -18.06 22.35
N LEU A 348 36.22 -17.58 21.37
CA LEU A 348 35.03 -18.22 20.82
C LEU A 348 35.14 -18.35 19.30
N ASP A 349 34.76 -19.51 18.80
CA ASP A 349 34.62 -19.79 17.37
C ASP A 349 33.15 -19.70 16.96
N THR A 350 32.92 -19.19 15.76
CA THR A 350 31.58 -18.88 15.27
C THR A 350 31.26 -19.55 13.94
N SER A 351 29.97 -19.80 13.71
CA SER A 351 29.43 -20.27 12.44
C SER A 351 28.50 -19.23 11.81
N PHE A 352 27.84 -19.55 10.69
CA PHE A 352 26.81 -18.70 10.09
C PHE A 352 25.73 -18.23 11.10
N TRP A 353 25.48 -19.02 12.15
CA TRP A 353 24.52 -18.75 13.23
C TRP A 353 25.12 -18.05 14.47
N HIS A 354 26.23 -17.33 14.33
CA HIS A 354 26.95 -16.66 15.44
C HIS A 354 26.13 -15.73 16.35
N LEU A 355 24.95 -15.30 15.90
CA LEU A 355 24.00 -14.52 16.72
C LEU A 355 23.26 -15.36 17.76
N LEU A 356 23.25 -16.69 17.59
CA LEU A 356 22.46 -17.62 18.42
C LEU A 356 23.34 -18.46 19.32
N SER A 357 24.54 -18.84 18.85
CA SER A 357 25.50 -19.57 19.65
C SER A 357 26.93 -19.41 19.14
N ALA A 358 27.89 -19.70 20.01
CA ALA A 358 29.30 -19.83 19.67
C ALA A 358 29.92 -21.04 20.36
N SER A 359 30.92 -21.65 19.74
CA SER A 359 31.69 -22.74 20.33
C SER A 359 32.92 -22.20 21.06
N VAL A 360 33.19 -22.72 22.25
CA VAL A 360 34.36 -22.30 23.05
C VAL A 360 35.62 -22.95 22.47
N SER A 361 36.62 -22.14 22.11
CA SER A 361 37.80 -22.62 21.37
C SER A 361 39.11 -22.59 22.16
N LYS A 362 39.17 -21.87 23.30
CA LYS A 362 40.39 -21.70 24.10
C LYS A 362 40.25 -22.32 25.49
N SER A 363 41.04 -23.37 25.77
CA SER A 363 41.14 -24.01 27.08
C SER A 363 42.52 -23.82 27.70
N GLU A 364 42.56 -23.71 29.02
CA GLU A 364 43.77 -23.76 29.83
C GLU A 364 43.65 -24.90 30.85
N GLU A 365 44.59 -25.85 30.84
CA GLU A 365 44.65 -26.90 31.84
C GLU A 365 45.25 -26.36 33.15
N ILE A 366 44.50 -26.44 34.24
CA ILE A 366 45.00 -26.08 35.56
C ILE A 366 45.80 -27.25 36.13
N LYS A 367 47.10 -27.04 36.40
CA LYS A 367 47.91 -27.99 37.17
C LYS A 367 47.45 -27.94 38.64
N ASN A 368 46.99 -29.07 39.17
CA ASN A 368 46.47 -29.34 40.53
C ASN A 368 44.94 -29.27 40.77
N THR A 369 44.08 -29.20 39.74
CA THR A 369 42.63 -29.47 39.90
C THR A 369 42.14 -30.53 38.90
N ASN A 370 41.04 -31.22 39.25
CA ASN A 370 40.36 -32.20 38.38
C ASN A 370 39.44 -31.51 37.34
N GLY A 371 39.79 -30.30 36.88
CA GLY A 371 38.96 -29.53 35.95
C GLY A 371 39.76 -28.82 34.86
N THR A 372 39.06 -28.40 33.80
CA THR A 372 39.56 -27.60 32.68
C THR A 372 38.93 -26.23 32.75
N LYS A 373 39.74 -25.17 32.59
CA LYS A 373 39.27 -23.79 32.61
C LYS A 373 39.16 -23.25 31.19
N PHE A 374 38.06 -22.59 30.91
CA PHE A 374 37.79 -21.90 29.65
C PHE A 374 37.60 -20.41 29.92
N SER A 375 38.20 -19.56 29.09
CA SER A 375 38.09 -18.10 29.23
C SER A 375 37.71 -17.50 27.90
N PHE A 376 36.67 -16.66 27.90
CA PHE A 376 36.16 -16.01 26.71
C PHE A 376 35.56 -14.65 27.04
N ALA A 377 35.46 -13.79 26.03
CA ALA A 377 34.85 -12.48 26.15
C ALA A 377 33.99 -12.16 24.93
N TYR A 378 32.96 -11.35 25.14
CA TYR A 378 32.07 -10.88 24.08
C TYR A 378 31.33 -9.62 24.48
N HIS A 379 30.77 -8.93 23.49
CA HIS A 379 29.94 -7.76 23.68
C HIS A 379 28.52 -8.04 23.23
N THR A 380 27.55 -7.43 23.92
CA THR A 380 26.14 -7.48 23.56
C THR A 380 25.57 -6.07 23.40
N LEU A 381 24.58 -5.92 22.52
CA LEU A 381 23.78 -4.71 22.37
C LEU A 381 22.32 -5.09 22.19
N GLY A 382 21.45 -4.48 23.01
CA GLY A 382 20.01 -4.79 23.06
C GLY A 382 19.56 -5.43 24.37
N GLU A 383 20.47 -5.56 25.35
CA GLU A 383 20.20 -6.01 26.74
C GLU A 383 19.79 -4.87 27.68
N SER A 384 19.82 -3.62 27.20
CA SER A 384 19.35 -2.46 27.97
C SER A 384 18.20 -1.76 27.25
N SER A 385 17.32 -1.11 27.99
CA SER A 385 16.20 -0.31 27.47
C SER A 385 15.93 0.90 28.35
N ASN A 386 15.22 1.89 27.80
CA ASN A 386 14.79 3.09 28.53
C ASN A 386 13.40 2.93 29.18
N ARG A 387 12.80 1.74 29.14
CA ARG A 387 11.49 1.41 29.71
C ARG A 387 10.46 2.51 29.44
N LYS A 388 10.32 2.89 28.15
CA LYS A 388 9.49 4.02 27.68
C LYS A 388 9.78 5.37 28.35
N ASN A 389 11.06 5.70 28.52
CA ASN A 389 11.59 6.91 29.13
C ASN A 389 11.28 7.09 30.64
N LYS A 390 10.93 6.02 31.37
CA LYS A 390 10.69 6.10 32.83
C LYS A 390 11.96 5.86 33.64
N GLU A 391 12.72 4.83 33.30
CA GLU A 391 13.96 4.43 33.96
C GLU A 391 14.81 3.59 33.01
N THR A 392 16.11 3.44 33.29
CA THR A 392 16.94 2.50 32.55
C THR A 392 16.84 1.12 33.16
N GLU A 393 16.63 0.12 32.32
CA GLU A 393 16.63 -1.28 32.69
C GLU A 393 17.78 -2.00 31.98
N HIS A 394 18.58 -2.74 32.74
CA HIS A 394 19.69 -3.56 32.25
C HIS A 394 19.45 -5.03 32.60
N TRP A 395 19.45 -5.89 31.58
CA TRP A 395 19.35 -7.33 31.75
C TRP A 395 20.70 -7.97 31.51
N ILE A 396 21.30 -8.41 32.61
CA ILE A 396 22.61 -9.01 32.67
C ILE A 396 22.42 -10.52 32.68
N ARG A 397 23.06 -11.20 31.74
CA ARG A 397 22.92 -12.64 31.59
C ARG A 397 23.87 -13.36 32.54
N ILE A 398 23.43 -14.50 33.06
CA ILE A 398 24.31 -15.48 33.69
C ILE A 398 24.66 -16.48 32.60
N THR A 399 25.92 -16.50 32.15
CA THR A 399 26.32 -17.31 31.00
C THR A 399 26.09 -18.80 31.22
N THR A 400 25.30 -19.40 30.35
CA THR A 400 25.01 -20.84 30.34
C THR A 400 25.86 -21.56 29.31
N VAL A 401 26.47 -22.68 29.72
CA VAL A 401 27.24 -23.55 28.84
C VAL A 401 26.49 -24.85 28.60
N ARG A 402 26.41 -25.28 27.34
CA ARG A 402 25.76 -26.53 26.93
C ARG A 402 26.72 -27.44 26.19
N LYS A 403 26.46 -28.74 26.31
CA LYS A 403 26.96 -29.80 25.43
C LYS A 403 25.73 -30.44 24.74
N ASN A 404 25.84 -31.68 24.24
CA ASN A 404 24.70 -32.45 23.72
C ASN A 404 23.55 -32.56 24.75
N GLU A 405 23.87 -32.49 26.05
CA GLU A 405 22.94 -32.35 27.17
C GLU A 405 23.26 -31.07 27.98
N PRO A 406 22.29 -30.46 28.68
CA PRO A 406 22.50 -29.24 29.46
C PRO A 406 23.30 -29.53 30.74
N LEU A 407 24.37 -28.75 30.96
CA LEU A 407 25.20 -28.85 32.17
C LEU A 407 24.57 -28.07 33.34
N GLU A 408 24.69 -28.61 34.57
CA GLU A 408 24.18 -27.94 35.76
C GLU A 408 25.14 -26.83 36.24
N LEU A 409 24.62 -25.61 36.43
CA LEU A 409 25.38 -24.51 37.04
C LEU A 409 25.48 -24.75 38.55
N SER A 410 26.65 -25.15 39.03
CA SER A 410 26.87 -25.50 40.45
C SER A 410 26.96 -24.29 41.38
N SER A 411 27.59 -23.23 40.91
CA SER A 411 27.75 -21.95 41.60
C SER A 411 28.20 -20.88 40.62
N PHE A 412 27.91 -19.61 40.91
CA PHE A 412 28.44 -18.50 40.14
C PHE A 412 28.91 -17.34 41.01
N GLN A 413 29.92 -16.64 40.52
CA GLN A 413 30.34 -15.34 41.04
C GLN A 413 30.26 -14.32 39.90
N MET A 414 29.52 -13.25 40.09
CA MET A 414 29.32 -12.21 39.07
C MET A 414 29.70 -10.83 39.61
N GLU A 415 30.68 -10.19 38.99
CA GLU A 415 31.07 -8.81 39.24
C GLU A 415 30.48 -7.91 38.14
N VAL A 416 29.64 -6.95 38.54
CA VAL A 416 29.02 -6.00 37.63
C VAL A 416 29.62 -4.62 37.88
N GLU A 417 30.16 -4.01 36.84
CA GLU A 417 30.69 -2.65 36.84
C GLU A 417 29.92 -1.81 35.81
N SER A 418 29.77 -0.52 36.08
CA SER A 418 29.17 0.42 35.13
C SER A 418 30.10 1.60 34.89
N GLU A 419 30.15 2.06 33.63
CA GLU A 419 30.91 3.25 33.23
C GLU A 419 30.41 4.52 33.94
N SER A 420 29.12 4.54 34.31
CA SER A 420 28.51 5.56 35.17
C SER A 420 28.16 4.96 36.53
N PRO A 421 28.35 5.70 37.64
CA PRO A 421 28.16 5.15 38.98
C PRO A 421 26.70 4.72 39.21
N ILE A 422 26.53 3.50 39.74
CA ILE A 422 25.21 2.96 40.10
C ILE A 422 24.83 3.51 41.49
N ILE A 423 23.68 4.20 41.58
CA ILE A 423 23.20 4.81 42.83
C ILE A 423 22.47 3.75 43.67
N LYS A 424 23.16 3.19 44.67
CA LYS A 424 22.65 2.14 45.56
C LYS A 424 21.28 2.43 46.17
N GLU A 425 21.02 3.67 46.57
CA GLU A 425 19.80 4.05 47.31
C GLU A 425 18.54 3.97 46.46
N THR A 426 18.68 4.13 45.13
CA THR A 426 17.56 4.22 44.20
C THR A 426 17.49 3.03 43.24
N SER A 427 18.61 2.34 43.02
CA SER A 427 18.68 1.21 42.11
C SER A 427 18.19 -0.09 42.76
N SER A 428 17.49 -0.91 41.98
CA SER A 428 17.03 -2.24 42.41
C SER A 428 17.70 -3.34 41.60
N VAL A 429 18.08 -4.43 42.26
CA VAL A 429 18.66 -5.62 41.62
C VAL A 429 17.77 -6.82 41.90
N ASP A 430 17.29 -7.45 40.83
CA ASP A 430 16.44 -8.64 40.90
C ASP A 430 17.16 -9.83 40.22
N LEU A 431 17.08 -11.01 40.83
CA LEU A 431 17.32 -12.29 40.16
C LEU A 431 16.04 -12.70 39.44
N VAL A 432 16.10 -12.89 38.13
CA VAL A 432 14.98 -13.30 37.29
C VAL A 432 15.22 -14.72 36.80
N LEU A 433 14.34 -15.64 37.16
CA LEU A 433 14.34 -17.02 36.67
C LEU A 433 13.19 -17.20 35.69
N GLN A 434 13.49 -17.63 34.47
CA GLN A 434 12.51 -17.81 33.40
C GLN A 434 12.43 -19.27 32.97
N ASN A 435 11.21 -19.79 32.89
CA ASN A 435 10.94 -21.15 32.42
C ASN A 435 10.54 -21.12 30.94
N CYS A 436 11.48 -20.74 30.07
CA CYS A 436 11.20 -20.77 28.64
C CYS A 436 12.46 -21.00 27.81
N GLU A 437 12.37 -22.02 26.93
CA GLU A 437 13.47 -22.45 26.08
C GLU A 437 13.59 -21.59 24.79
N PHE A 438 12.49 -20.91 24.37
CA PHE A 438 12.43 -20.13 23.10
C PHE A 438 11.55 -18.85 23.17
N CYS A 439 11.42 -18.20 24.33
CA CYS A 439 10.54 -17.02 24.45
C CYS A 439 11.19 -15.77 23.85
N SER A 440 10.46 -15.12 22.94
CA SER A 440 10.86 -13.82 22.37
C SER A 440 10.39 -12.63 23.20
N ASP A 441 9.47 -12.84 24.15
CA ASP A 441 8.93 -11.81 25.04
C ASP A 441 9.42 -12.02 26.48
N TYR A 442 9.70 -10.90 27.14
CA TYR A 442 10.70 -10.85 28.20
C TYR A 442 10.20 -11.05 29.62
N LEU A 443 8.89 -11.06 29.83
CA LEU A 443 8.28 -11.34 31.12
C LEU A 443 6.92 -11.98 30.86
N ASP A 444 6.87 -13.30 30.91
CA ASP A 444 5.61 -14.02 31.02
C ASP A 444 5.13 -14.03 32.49
N LYS A 445 3.84 -14.29 32.73
CA LYS A 445 3.22 -14.49 34.06
C LYS A 445 3.99 -15.51 34.91
N ASP A 446 4.72 -16.40 34.24
CA ASP A 446 5.46 -17.53 34.83
C ASP A 446 6.92 -17.18 35.20
N SER A 447 7.38 -15.93 35.01
CA SER A 447 8.74 -15.51 35.40
C SER A 447 8.85 -15.24 36.90
N ILE A 448 9.89 -15.78 37.56
CA ILE A 448 10.14 -15.55 38.98
C ILE A 448 11.13 -14.40 39.13
N ILE A 449 10.64 -13.26 39.61
CA ILE A 449 11.45 -12.09 39.93
C ILE A 449 11.67 -12.07 41.44
N ILE A 450 12.94 -12.20 41.86
CA ILE A 450 13.35 -12.24 43.26
C ILE A 450 14.26 -11.05 43.53
N PRO A 451 13.86 -10.09 44.37
CA PRO A 451 14.74 -8.98 44.73
C PRO A 451 15.90 -9.49 45.58
N ILE A 452 17.12 -9.18 45.17
CA ILE A 452 18.35 -9.58 45.86
C ILE A 452 19.10 -8.36 46.38
N GLN A 453 19.91 -8.55 47.41
CA GLN A 453 20.78 -7.51 47.96
C GLN A 453 22.23 -7.89 47.65
N PRO A 454 22.86 -7.28 46.63
CA PRO A 454 24.22 -7.62 46.25
C PRO A 454 25.25 -6.93 47.18
N GLU A 455 26.50 -7.38 47.11
CA GLU A 455 27.63 -6.73 47.76
C GLU A 455 28.05 -5.51 46.94
N TRP A 456 27.57 -4.32 47.33
CA TRP A 456 27.86 -3.07 46.63
C TRP A 456 29.35 -2.69 46.69
N THR A 457 29.91 -2.29 45.54
CA THR A 457 31.28 -1.77 45.39
C THR A 457 31.24 -0.30 44.96
N LYS A 458 32.40 0.35 44.78
CA LYS A 458 32.46 1.75 44.30
C LYS A 458 32.00 1.89 42.84
N GLU A 459 32.19 0.86 42.03
CA GLU A 459 32.01 0.89 40.57
C GLU A 459 30.79 0.04 40.12
N GLY A 460 30.16 -0.68 41.06
CA GLY A 460 28.95 -1.46 40.83
C GLY A 460 28.63 -2.40 41.98
N PHE A 461 28.57 -3.71 41.73
CA PHE A 461 28.25 -4.71 42.76
C PHE A 461 28.76 -6.12 42.44
N LEU A 462 28.84 -6.96 43.48
CA LEU A 462 29.24 -8.37 43.40
C LEU A 462 28.11 -9.28 43.90
N ILE A 463 27.86 -10.36 43.17
CA ILE A 463 26.93 -11.43 43.54
C ILE A 463 27.72 -12.73 43.70
N ARG A 464 27.56 -13.40 44.84
CA ARG A 464 28.10 -14.74 45.12
C ARG A 464 26.93 -15.70 45.35
N TRP A 465 26.82 -16.71 44.50
CA TRP A 465 25.77 -17.71 44.57
C TRP A 465 26.37 -19.11 44.71
N GLU A 466 26.24 -19.70 45.90
CA GLU A 466 26.97 -20.91 46.31
C GLU A 466 26.16 -22.22 46.13
N THR A 467 25.08 -22.19 45.35
CA THR A 467 24.21 -23.35 45.15
C THR A 467 23.74 -23.50 43.71
N THR A 468 23.20 -24.66 43.36
CA THR A 468 22.77 -24.97 42.01
C THR A 468 21.54 -24.15 41.60
N ILE A 469 21.49 -23.72 40.34
CA ILE A 469 20.26 -23.22 39.71
C ILE A 469 19.62 -24.39 38.94
N PRO A 470 18.31 -24.65 39.08
CA PRO A 470 17.64 -25.71 38.34
C PRO A 470 17.76 -25.55 36.82
N VAL A 471 18.13 -26.63 36.11
CA VAL A 471 18.46 -26.64 34.67
C VAL A 471 17.32 -26.16 33.76
N ASN A 472 16.08 -26.31 34.21
CA ASN A 472 14.89 -25.91 33.45
C ASN A 472 14.65 -24.39 33.42
N TYR A 473 15.51 -23.59 34.08
CA TYR A 473 15.35 -22.14 34.18
C TYR A 473 16.57 -21.41 33.66
N THR A 474 16.32 -20.37 32.87
CA THR A 474 17.35 -19.39 32.51
C THR A 474 17.37 -18.29 33.56
N ALA A 475 18.56 -17.99 34.09
CA ALA A 475 18.75 -17.02 35.15
C ALA A 475 19.37 -15.73 34.61
N HIS A 476 18.81 -14.59 35.01
CA HIS A 476 19.26 -13.26 34.64
C HIS A 476 19.32 -12.36 35.87
N ILE A 477 20.22 -11.39 35.86
CA ILE A 477 20.23 -10.29 36.81
C ILE A 477 19.60 -9.08 36.13
N ARG A 478 18.56 -8.54 36.74
CA ARG A 478 17.88 -7.33 36.27
C ARG A 478 18.23 -6.17 37.18
N LEU A 479 18.94 -5.19 36.63
CA LEU A 479 19.28 -3.94 37.29
C LEU A 479 18.34 -2.83 36.76
N ARG A 480 17.66 -2.13 37.66
CA ARG A 480 16.86 -0.95 37.32
C ARG A 480 17.48 0.28 37.97
N GLU A 481 17.66 1.31 37.15
CA GLU A 481 18.26 2.59 37.53
C GLU A 481 17.28 3.73 37.19
N PRO A 482 16.58 4.30 38.19
CA PRO A 482 15.70 5.43 37.96
C PRO A 482 16.49 6.68 37.58
N ASN A 483 15.87 7.59 36.80
CA ASN A 483 16.46 8.86 36.35
C ASN A 483 17.74 8.75 35.49
N LYS A 484 18.00 7.56 34.93
CA LYS A 484 19.06 7.31 33.95
C LYS A 484 18.42 7.05 32.59
N SER A 485 19.08 7.45 31.51
CA SER A 485 18.64 7.16 30.14
C SER A 485 19.82 6.85 29.24
N ILE A 486 19.64 5.89 28.34
CA ILE A 486 20.60 5.51 27.31
C ILE A 486 20.19 6.17 25.99
N VAL A 487 21.16 6.67 25.22
CA VAL A 487 20.89 7.20 23.88
C VAL A 487 21.47 6.26 22.83
N TYR A 488 20.59 5.58 22.09
CA TYR A 488 20.97 4.80 20.93
C TYR A 488 20.81 5.61 19.66
N HIS A 489 21.72 5.43 18.71
CA HIS A 489 21.55 5.97 17.37
C HIS A 489 21.05 4.84 16.44
N PRO A 490 19.74 4.74 16.16
CA PRO A 490 19.15 3.56 15.51
C PRO A 490 19.77 3.26 14.15
N LEU A 491 20.10 4.30 13.37
CA LEU A 491 20.78 4.11 12.08
C LEU A 491 22.19 3.50 12.22
N LEU A 492 22.93 3.84 13.27
CA LEU A 492 24.27 3.29 13.49
C LEU A 492 24.18 1.84 13.97
N VAL A 493 23.19 1.53 14.82
CA VAL A 493 22.91 0.15 15.25
C VAL A 493 22.55 -0.71 14.05
N SER A 494 21.60 -0.28 13.21
CA SER A 494 21.21 -1.03 12.02
C SER A 494 22.35 -1.17 11.02
N TYR A 495 23.18 -0.14 10.85
CA TYR A 495 24.39 -0.22 10.04
C TYR A 495 25.38 -1.24 10.61
N ALA A 496 25.64 -1.23 11.92
CA ALA A 496 26.57 -2.15 12.58
C ALA A 496 26.10 -3.60 12.47
N VAL A 497 24.81 -3.87 12.65
CA VAL A 497 24.21 -5.21 12.47
C VAL A 497 24.35 -5.66 11.02
N LEU A 498 23.94 -4.83 10.08
CA LEU A 498 24.06 -5.12 8.65
C LEU A 498 25.52 -5.43 8.29
N ASN A 499 26.46 -4.65 8.80
CA ASN A 499 27.90 -4.85 8.62
C ASN A 499 28.40 -6.16 9.25
N ALA A 500 27.93 -6.52 10.44
CA ALA A 500 28.26 -7.79 11.10
C ALA A 500 27.75 -8.99 10.28
N PHE A 501 26.51 -8.94 9.78
CA PHE A 501 25.99 -9.95 8.84
C PHE A 501 26.82 -10.04 7.55
N TYR A 502 27.25 -8.89 7.02
CA TYR A 502 28.07 -8.85 5.81
C TYR A 502 29.46 -9.47 6.00
N HIS A 503 30.02 -9.40 7.21
CA HIS A 503 31.34 -9.93 7.52
C HIS A 503 31.32 -11.31 8.21
N ALA A 504 30.13 -11.91 8.37
CA ALA A 504 30.00 -13.25 8.93
C ALA A 504 30.68 -14.30 8.02
N PRO A 505 31.61 -15.12 8.54
CA PRO A 505 32.28 -16.15 7.75
C PRO A 505 31.28 -17.22 7.31
N GLY A 506 31.15 -17.46 5.99
CA GLY A 506 30.32 -18.53 5.42
C GLY A 506 29.22 -18.10 4.44
N GLY A 507 29.01 -16.80 4.19
CA GLY A 507 28.04 -16.33 3.20
C GLY A 507 28.57 -16.44 1.76
N GLY A 508 28.00 -17.34 0.95
CA GLY A 508 28.28 -17.45 -0.48
C GLY A 508 28.08 -16.13 -1.23
N SER A 509 29.10 -15.73 -2.00
CA SER A 509 29.16 -14.63 -2.99
C SER A 509 28.33 -13.36 -2.68
N HIS A 510 29.03 -12.30 -2.27
CA HIS A 510 28.54 -10.91 -2.14
C HIS A 510 27.94 -10.28 -3.43
N THR A 511 27.82 -11.03 -4.53
CA THR A 511 27.31 -10.58 -5.82
C THR A 511 25.80 -10.31 -5.81
N GLY A 512 25.01 -11.10 -5.08
CA GLY A 512 23.56 -10.91 -4.97
C GLY A 512 23.18 -9.57 -4.35
N HIS A 513 23.92 -9.14 -3.32
CA HIS A 513 23.64 -7.90 -2.59
C HIS A 513 24.03 -6.63 -3.37
N LEU A 514 25.16 -6.64 -4.07
CA LEU A 514 25.53 -5.53 -4.97
C LEU A 514 24.50 -5.34 -6.09
N VAL A 515 23.90 -6.44 -6.58
CA VAL A 515 22.83 -6.39 -7.57
C VAL A 515 21.55 -5.78 -6.98
N VAL A 516 21.13 -6.19 -5.78
CA VAL A 516 19.92 -5.65 -5.13
C VAL A 516 20.07 -4.16 -4.78
N LEU A 517 21.20 -3.74 -4.19
CA LEU A 517 21.46 -2.33 -3.89
C LEU A 517 21.59 -1.49 -5.17
N GLY A 518 22.23 -2.05 -6.20
CA GLY A 518 22.29 -1.44 -7.52
C GLY A 518 20.89 -1.21 -8.11
N ILE A 519 20.00 -2.21 -8.02
CA ILE A 519 18.60 -2.11 -8.45
C ILE A 519 17.83 -1.07 -7.63
N LEU A 520 17.94 -1.10 -6.30
CA LEU A 520 17.20 -0.17 -5.43
C LEU A 520 17.64 1.28 -5.68
N SER A 521 18.95 1.53 -5.76
CA SER A 521 19.51 2.84 -6.07
C SER A 521 19.07 3.33 -7.45
N THR A 522 19.17 2.48 -8.49
CA THR A 522 18.70 2.85 -9.83
C THR A 522 17.19 3.11 -9.86
N CYS A 523 16.37 2.32 -9.16
CA CYS A 523 14.93 2.58 -9.04
C CYS A 523 14.64 3.94 -8.38
N ILE A 524 15.36 4.31 -7.32
CA ILE A 524 15.22 5.60 -6.65
C ILE A 524 15.64 6.75 -7.60
N PHE A 525 16.77 6.60 -8.30
CA PHE A 525 17.23 7.59 -9.28
C PHE A 525 16.25 7.75 -10.46
N ILE A 526 15.73 6.65 -10.99
CA ILE A 526 14.74 6.66 -12.07
C ILE A 526 13.44 7.31 -11.58
N PHE A 527 12.97 6.94 -10.39
CA PHE A 527 11.77 7.53 -9.80
C PHE A 527 11.95 9.04 -9.56
N GLY A 528 13.09 9.45 -8.99
CA GLY A 528 13.44 10.86 -8.80
C GLY A 528 13.51 11.62 -10.12
N PHE A 529 14.14 11.05 -11.15
CA PHE A 529 14.21 11.65 -12.49
C PHE A 529 12.84 11.77 -13.16
N VAL A 530 12.00 10.73 -13.09
CA VAL A 530 10.62 10.75 -13.62
C VAL A 530 9.76 11.76 -12.86
N PHE A 531 9.89 11.85 -11.54
CA PHE A 531 9.16 12.81 -10.73
C PHE A 531 9.58 14.25 -11.03
N LEU A 532 10.89 14.52 -11.07
CA LEU A 532 11.43 15.85 -11.40
C LEU A 532 11.09 16.27 -12.83
N SER A 533 11.15 15.34 -13.80
CA SER A 533 10.76 15.62 -15.18
C SER A 533 9.26 15.90 -15.32
N LYS A 534 8.39 15.16 -14.60
CA LYS A 534 6.95 15.46 -14.50
C LYS A 534 6.71 16.85 -13.90
N LEU A 535 7.41 17.22 -12.83
CA LEU A 535 7.31 18.55 -12.22
C LEU A 535 7.75 19.67 -13.18
N LYS A 536 8.88 19.50 -13.88
CA LYS A 536 9.36 20.45 -14.88
C LYS A 536 8.37 20.62 -16.03
N ARG A 537 7.79 19.52 -16.54
CA ARG A 537 6.73 19.55 -17.58
C ARG A 537 5.50 20.30 -17.10
N LYS A 538 5.01 20.03 -15.88
CA LYS A 538 3.84 20.71 -15.29
C LYS A 538 4.07 22.22 -15.13
N ARG A 539 5.27 22.62 -14.68
CA ARG A 539 5.66 24.03 -14.60
C ARG A 539 5.68 24.69 -15.99
N LYS A 540 6.35 24.07 -16.97
CA LYS A 540 6.41 24.59 -18.35
C LYS A 540 5.00 24.74 -18.95
N TYR A 541 4.14 23.74 -18.78
CA TYR A 541 2.74 23.79 -19.21
C TYR A 541 1.98 24.95 -18.55
N THR A 542 2.12 25.14 -17.25
CA THR A 542 1.43 26.22 -16.52
C THR A 542 1.85 27.60 -17.04
N VAL A 543 3.14 27.78 -17.36
CA VAL A 543 3.66 29.01 -17.97
C VAL A 543 3.06 29.24 -19.36
N ILE A 544 3.09 28.24 -20.24
CA ILE A 544 2.53 28.33 -21.61
C ILE A 544 1.03 28.60 -21.56
N LYS A 545 0.28 27.82 -20.76
CA LYS A 545 -1.15 28.00 -20.54
C LYS A 545 -1.48 29.44 -20.12
N ASN A 546 -0.80 29.95 -19.10
CA ASN A 546 -1.04 31.31 -18.62
C ASN A 546 -0.66 32.39 -19.65
N SER A 547 0.36 32.14 -20.49
CA SER A 547 0.73 33.03 -21.59
C SER A 547 -0.36 33.09 -22.65
N ILE A 548 -0.88 31.94 -23.09
CA ILE A 548 -1.95 31.85 -24.10
C ILE A 548 -3.25 32.48 -23.59
N ILE A 549 -3.64 32.17 -22.35
CA ILE A 549 -4.85 32.76 -21.74
C ILE A 549 -4.73 34.29 -21.70
N LYS A 550 -3.57 34.83 -21.32
CA LYS A 550 -3.33 36.28 -21.33
C LYS A 550 -3.45 36.87 -22.74
N GLN A 551 -2.94 36.20 -23.77
CA GLN A 551 -3.05 36.68 -25.16
C GLN A 551 -4.52 36.77 -25.59
N ILE A 552 -5.34 35.76 -25.28
CA ILE A 552 -6.78 35.79 -25.57
C ILE A 552 -7.46 36.93 -24.79
N GLN A 553 -7.11 37.10 -23.51
CA GLN A 553 -7.70 38.11 -22.63
C GLN A 553 -7.37 39.56 -22.99
N VAL A 554 -6.33 39.81 -23.81
CA VAL A 554 -6.05 41.15 -24.35
C VAL A 554 -7.21 41.64 -25.22
N VAL A 555 -7.79 40.75 -26.02
CA VAL A 555 -8.91 41.07 -26.92
C VAL A 555 -10.26 40.74 -26.29
N ASP A 556 -10.30 39.73 -25.41
CA ASP A 556 -11.51 39.25 -24.74
C ASP A 556 -11.33 39.16 -23.21
N PRO A 557 -11.44 40.28 -22.47
CA PRO A 557 -11.19 40.30 -21.03
C PRO A 557 -12.11 39.39 -20.20
N LYS A 558 -13.25 38.97 -20.76
CA LYS A 558 -14.23 38.08 -20.10
C LYS A 558 -13.97 36.60 -20.37
N PHE A 559 -12.94 36.25 -21.14
CA PHE A 559 -12.57 34.86 -21.38
C PHE A 559 -12.10 34.19 -20.08
N ASP A 560 -12.82 33.13 -19.67
CA ASP A 560 -12.44 32.26 -18.57
C ASP A 560 -12.11 30.85 -19.08
N TRP A 561 -10.94 30.34 -18.70
CA TRP A 561 -10.48 29.02 -19.13
C TRP A 561 -11.34 27.88 -18.58
N ASN A 562 -11.86 27.99 -17.35
CA ASN A 562 -12.61 26.89 -16.75
C ASN A 562 -13.98 26.77 -17.42
N GLU A 563 -14.69 27.89 -17.64
CA GLU A 563 -15.94 27.92 -18.41
C GLU A 563 -15.75 27.40 -19.83
N PHE A 564 -14.70 27.84 -20.51
CA PHE A 564 -14.37 27.36 -21.85
C PHE A 564 -14.04 25.86 -21.87
N SER A 565 -13.26 25.37 -20.91
CA SER A 565 -12.95 23.94 -20.77
C SER A 565 -14.21 23.10 -20.52
N THR A 566 -15.15 23.58 -19.71
CA THR A 566 -16.45 22.91 -19.48
C THR A 566 -17.29 22.88 -20.77
N LYS A 567 -17.31 23.98 -21.52
CA LYS A 567 -17.97 24.06 -22.84
C LYS A 567 -17.39 23.01 -23.80
N VAL A 568 -16.06 22.92 -23.89
CA VAL A 568 -15.36 21.94 -24.75
C VAL A 568 -15.74 20.52 -24.37
N ILE A 569 -15.72 20.16 -23.09
CA ILE A 569 -16.11 18.83 -22.61
C ILE A 569 -17.55 18.50 -23.03
N HIS A 570 -18.49 19.42 -22.79
CA HIS A 570 -19.89 19.23 -23.18
C HIS A 570 -20.04 19.02 -24.69
N ILE A 571 -19.39 19.86 -25.52
CA ILE A 571 -19.42 19.72 -26.98
C ILE A 571 -18.86 18.36 -27.41
N SER A 572 -17.72 17.92 -26.87
CA SER A 572 -17.13 16.62 -27.18
C SER A 572 -18.05 15.45 -26.79
N GLU A 573 -18.71 15.51 -25.63
CA GLU A 573 -19.69 14.51 -25.20
C GLU A 573 -20.91 14.45 -26.12
N GLN A 574 -21.45 15.62 -26.52
CA GLN A 574 -22.57 15.68 -27.47
C GLN A 574 -22.18 15.12 -28.84
N ILE A 575 -20.95 15.37 -29.32
CA ILE A 575 -20.46 14.83 -30.60
C ILE A 575 -20.40 13.30 -30.54
N VAL A 576 -19.86 12.73 -29.46
CA VAL A 576 -19.80 11.27 -29.30
C VAL A 576 -21.18 10.65 -29.18
N PHE A 577 -22.09 11.33 -28.47
CA PHE A 577 -23.48 10.90 -28.38
C PHE A 577 -24.20 10.93 -29.74
N ALA A 578 -23.95 11.96 -30.55
CA ALA A 578 -24.49 12.07 -31.90
C ALA A 578 -23.92 10.97 -32.83
N TRP A 579 -22.63 10.68 -32.68
CA TRP A 579 -21.96 9.60 -33.40
C TRP A 579 -22.53 8.22 -33.04
N ASP A 580 -22.68 7.89 -31.75
CA ASP A 580 -23.27 6.61 -31.29
C ASP A 580 -24.72 6.41 -31.78
N LYS A 581 -25.46 7.50 -31.95
CA LYS A 581 -26.80 7.50 -32.55
C LYS A 581 -26.81 7.37 -34.07
N GLY A 582 -25.67 7.52 -34.73
CA GLY A 582 -25.56 7.55 -36.19
C GLY A 582 -26.14 8.81 -36.83
N ASN A 583 -26.27 9.92 -36.09
CA ASN A 583 -26.83 11.16 -36.63
C ASN A 583 -26.16 12.41 -36.03
N MET A 584 -25.42 13.14 -36.86
CA MET A 584 -24.64 14.33 -36.48
C MET A 584 -25.42 15.64 -36.50
N GLU A 585 -26.67 15.69 -37.00
CA GLU A 585 -27.42 16.96 -37.13
C GLU A 585 -27.59 17.68 -35.79
N GLY A 586 -27.73 16.94 -34.69
CA GLY A 586 -27.89 17.52 -33.35
C GLY A 586 -26.70 18.35 -32.85
N VAL A 587 -25.51 18.17 -33.45
CA VAL A 587 -24.28 18.88 -33.08
C VAL A 587 -23.74 19.78 -34.20
N ARG A 588 -24.44 19.89 -35.32
CA ARG A 588 -24.02 20.68 -36.50
C ARG A 588 -23.63 22.11 -36.16
N ASN A 589 -24.31 22.74 -35.21
CA ASN A 589 -24.05 24.11 -34.77
C ASN A 589 -22.68 24.30 -34.09
N PHE A 590 -22.04 23.23 -33.63
CA PHE A 590 -20.73 23.25 -32.99
C PHE A 590 -19.58 22.88 -33.95
N LEU A 591 -19.89 22.38 -35.15
CA LEU A 591 -18.93 21.78 -36.07
C LEU A 591 -18.77 22.64 -37.32
N SER A 592 -17.53 22.81 -37.78
CA SER A 592 -17.26 23.35 -39.10
C SER A 592 -17.85 22.45 -40.19
N SER A 593 -17.94 22.99 -41.41
CA SER A 593 -18.39 22.22 -42.56
C SER A 593 -17.58 20.95 -42.77
N SER A 594 -16.24 21.04 -42.71
CA SER A 594 -15.36 19.89 -42.87
C SER A 594 -15.64 18.80 -41.85
N VAL A 595 -15.68 19.14 -40.56
CA VAL A 595 -15.86 18.17 -39.48
C VAL A 595 -17.25 17.54 -39.52
N PHE A 596 -18.27 18.33 -39.82
CA PHE A 596 -19.64 17.82 -39.97
C PHE A 596 -19.77 16.87 -41.16
N GLN A 597 -19.22 17.25 -42.32
CA GLN A 597 -19.23 16.42 -43.53
C GLN A 597 -18.44 15.12 -43.31
N ARG A 598 -17.25 15.21 -42.70
CA ARG A 598 -16.45 14.06 -42.29
C ARG A 598 -17.28 13.04 -41.54
N PHE A 599 -17.87 13.42 -40.41
CA PHE A 599 -18.57 12.47 -39.56
C PHE A 599 -19.86 11.95 -40.20
N SER A 600 -20.64 12.82 -40.85
CA SER A 600 -21.90 12.43 -41.48
C SER A 600 -21.67 11.45 -42.63
N ILE A 601 -20.64 11.69 -43.45
CA ILE A 601 -20.28 10.82 -44.58
C ILE A 601 -19.66 9.52 -44.08
N GLN A 602 -18.78 9.56 -43.08
CA GLN A 602 -18.22 8.34 -42.49
C GLN A 602 -19.30 7.43 -41.92
N LEU A 603 -20.26 7.97 -41.16
CA LEU A 603 -21.39 7.19 -40.64
C LEU A 603 -22.25 6.60 -41.77
N ARG A 604 -22.53 7.38 -42.82
CA ARG A 604 -23.30 6.90 -43.98
C ARG A 604 -22.57 5.79 -44.71
N LEU A 605 -21.28 5.92 -44.99
CA LEU A 605 -20.48 4.89 -45.64
C LEU A 605 -20.37 3.63 -44.76
N LEU A 606 -20.17 3.78 -43.45
CA LEU A 606 -20.15 2.66 -42.52
C LEU A 606 -21.46 1.86 -42.59
N GLN A 607 -22.60 2.55 -42.63
CA GLN A 607 -23.91 1.91 -42.68
C GLN A 607 -24.24 1.31 -44.07
N GLU A 608 -24.00 2.06 -45.14
CA GLU A 608 -24.46 1.70 -46.49
C GLU A 608 -23.46 0.83 -47.26
N ILE A 609 -22.16 1.09 -47.13
CA ILE A 609 -21.08 0.39 -47.81
C ILE A 609 -20.51 -0.72 -46.92
N ASP A 610 -20.08 -0.38 -45.70
CA ASP A 610 -19.42 -1.35 -44.81
C ASP A 610 -20.44 -2.31 -44.17
N LYS A 611 -21.74 -1.98 -44.19
CA LYS A 611 -22.84 -2.72 -43.52
C LYS A 611 -22.58 -2.89 -42.03
N GLU A 612 -22.03 -1.85 -41.42
CA GLU A 612 -21.65 -1.78 -40.02
C GLU A 612 -22.23 -0.55 -39.31
N THR A 613 -22.24 -0.60 -37.98
CA THR A 613 -22.60 0.49 -37.10
C THR A 613 -21.59 0.55 -35.97
N ASN A 614 -21.05 1.75 -35.72
CA ASN A 614 -20.14 1.97 -34.61
C ASN A 614 -20.95 2.36 -33.37
N ARG A 615 -20.64 1.75 -32.22
CA ARG A 615 -21.36 1.98 -30.96
C ARG A 615 -20.38 2.26 -29.83
N MET A 616 -20.71 3.28 -29.05
CA MET A 616 -19.86 3.81 -27.99
C MET A 616 -20.59 3.82 -26.65
N LYS A 617 -19.85 3.57 -25.57
CA LYS A 617 -20.40 3.55 -24.20
C LYS A 617 -19.41 4.11 -23.19
N ASN A 618 -19.93 4.78 -22.16
CA ASN A 618 -19.16 5.37 -21.06
C ASN A 618 -18.04 6.30 -21.56
N PHE A 619 -18.33 7.13 -22.57
CA PHE A 619 -17.42 8.19 -22.98
C PHE A 619 -17.27 9.22 -21.86
N SER A 620 -16.04 9.66 -21.60
CA SER A 620 -15.73 10.72 -20.66
C SER A 620 -14.42 11.41 -21.06
N VAL A 621 -14.35 12.72 -20.86
CA VAL A 621 -13.12 13.50 -21.01
C VAL A 621 -12.40 13.56 -19.66
N LEU A 622 -11.19 13.00 -19.59
CA LEU A 622 -10.38 12.94 -18.37
C LEU A 622 -9.61 14.24 -18.12
N SER A 623 -9.16 14.91 -19.18
CA SER A 623 -8.44 16.19 -19.09
C SER A 623 -8.47 16.95 -20.40
N VAL A 624 -8.45 18.28 -20.31
CA VAL A 624 -8.28 19.21 -21.43
C VAL A 624 -7.04 20.07 -21.17
N GLU A 625 -6.10 20.08 -22.11
CA GLU A 625 -4.84 20.85 -22.01
C GLU A 625 -4.66 21.76 -23.23
N ILE A 626 -4.30 23.03 -23.01
CA ILE A 626 -3.94 23.94 -24.10
C ILE A 626 -2.58 23.52 -24.67
N LEU A 627 -2.53 23.25 -25.98
CA LEU A 627 -1.29 22.99 -26.71
C LEU A 627 -0.73 24.26 -27.32
N ASP A 628 -1.56 25.00 -28.06
CA ASP A 628 -1.12 26.11 -28.90
C ASP A 628 -2.26 27.09 -29.20
N LEU A 629 -1.90 28.30 -29.62
CA LEU A 629 -2.81 29.35 -30.10
C LEU A 629 -2.30 29.86 -31.45
N GLU A 630 -3.08 29.63 -32.50
CA GLU A 630 -2.82 30.14 -33.83
C GLU A 630 -3.65 31.41 -34.08
N LEU A 631 -3.00 32.45 -34.62
CA LEU A 631 -3.64 33.71 -34.97
C LEU A 631 -3.54 33.90 -36.50
N GLU A 632 -4.69 33.97 -37.14
CA GLU A 632 -4.87 34.27 -38.55
C GLU A 632 -5.49 35.68 -38.70
N PRO A 633 -5.52 36.29 -39.91
CA PRO A 633 -5.95 37.68 -40.08
C PRO A 633 -7.32 38.02 -39.48
N GLU A 634 -8.29 37.10 -39.53
CA GLU A 634 -9.65 37.30 -39.00
C GLU A 634 -10.02 36.36 -37.85
N TYR A 635 -9.28 35.26 -37.66
CA TYR A 635 -9.64 34.19 -36.74
C TYR A 635 -8.50 33.83 -35.80
N GLN A 636 -8.86 33.29 -34.63
CA GLN A 636 -7.93 32.65 -33.71
C GLN A 636 -8.37 31.21 -33.49
N THR A 637 -7.40 30.31 -33.40
CA THR A 637 -7.60 28.88 -33.19
C THR A 637 -6.85 28.44 -31.94
N ILE A 638 -7.56 27.85 -30.98
CA ILE A 638 -6.97 27.23 -29.81
C ILE A 638 -6.93 25.71 -30.01
N HIS A 639 -5.72 25.14 -29.93
CA HIS A 639 -5.50 23.71 -30.06
C HIS A 639 -5.50 23.07 -28.67
N LEU A 640 -6.42 22.12 -28.46
CA LEU A 640 -6.65 21.51 -27.16
C LEU A 640 -6.37 20.01 -27.21
N LYS A 641 -5.45 19.53 -26.38
CA LYS A 641 -5.28 18.09 -26.16
C LYS A 641 -6.35 17.59 -25.21
N LEU A 642 -7.18 16.69 -25.69
CA LEU A 642 -8.19 15.99 -24.91
C LEU A 642 -7.69 14.57 -24.64
N ARG A 643 -7.70 14.18 -23.37
CA ARG A 643 -7.51 12.79 -22.97
C ARG A 643 -8.87 12.19 -22.66
N CYS A 644 -9.28 11.20 -23.45
CA CYS A 644 -10.63 10.64 -23.40
C CYS A 644 -10.59 9.17 -22.99
N ARG A 645 -11.70 8.69 -22.42
CA ARG A 645 -11.93 7.28 -22.12
C ARG A 645 -13.28 6.84 -22.65
N ALA A 646 -13.33 5.75 -23.40
CA ALA A 646 -14.58 5.18 -23.91
C ALA A 646 -14.47 3.69 -24.18
N LYS A 647 -15.63 3.02 -24.24
CA LYS A 647 -15.78 1.71 -24.87
C LYS A 647 -16.30 1.93 -26.27
N ASP A 648 -15.61 1.39 -27.26
CA ASP A 648 -15.93 1.60 -28.67
C ASP A 648 -15.83 0.26 -29.40
N GLN A 649 -16.91 -0.15 -30.05
CA GLN A 649 -16.96 -1.36 -30.87
C GLN A 649 -17.85 -1.15 -32.09
N THR A 650 -17.42 -1.71 -33.21
CA THR A 650 -18.19 -1.76 -34.46
C THR A 650 -18.89 -3.10 -34.60
N PHE A 651 -20.16 -3.08 -35.01
CA PHE A 651 -21.03 -4.23 -35.18
C PHE A 651 -21.61 -4.25 -36.58
N SER A 652 -22.04 -5.41 -37.07
CA SER A 652 -22.88 -5.45 -38.28
C SER A 652 -24.22 -4.75 -38.02
N VAL A 653 -24.77 -4.06 -39.03
CA VAL A 653 -26.06 -3.35 -38.93
C VAL A 653 -27.21 -4.27 -38.51
N ASP A 654 -27.15 -5.56 -38.84
CA ASP A 654 -28.18 -6.55 -38.49
C ASP A 654 -28.10 -7.04 -37.03
N THR A 655 -27.10 -6.58 -36.27
CA THR A 655 -26.88 -7.00 -34.89
C THR A 655 -27.95 -6.40 -33.98
N LYS A 656 -28.71 -7.25 -33.27
CA LYS A 656 -29.69 -6.79 -32.27
C LYS A 656 -29.05 -5.96 -31.16
N GLU A 657 -29.73 -4.88 -30.76
CA GLU A 657 -29.28 -3.93 -29.74
C GLU A 657 -28.90 -4.61 -28.40
N GLU A 658 -29.64 -5.63 -27.97
CA GLU A 658 -29.33 -6.40 -26.75
C GLU A 658 -27.92 -7.03 -26.79
N LYS A 659 -27.52 -7.55 -27.95
CA LYS A 659 -26.19 -8.17 -28.16
C LYS A 659 -25.10 -7.11 -28.20
N ILE A 660 -25.36 -5.95 -28.80
CA ILE A 660 -24.48 -4.78 -28.81
C ILE A 660 -24.22 -4.34 -27.36
N GLN A 661 -25.27 -4.12 -26.57
CA GLN A 661 -25.14 -3.70 -25.17
C GLN A 661 -24.39 -4.73 -24.34
N LYS A 662 -24.67 -6.03 -24.50
CA LYS A 662 -23.95 -7.10 -23.80
C LYS A 662 -22.45 -7.08 -24.12
N ALA A 663 -22.09 -6.92 -25.39
CA ALA A 663 -20.70 -6.85 -25.82
C ALA A 663 -19.98 -5.61 -25.23
N LEU A 664 -20.61 -4.43 -25.30
CA LEU A 664 -20.09 -3.20 -24.70
C LEU A 664 -19.99 -3.25 -23.17
N HIS A 665 -20.89 -3.96 -22.49
CA HIS A 665 -20.77 -4.17 -21.05
C HIS A 665 -19.53 -5.00 -20.70
N SER A 666 -19.27 -6.06 -21.47
CA SER A 666 -18.11 -6.95 -21.28
C SER A 666 -16.77 -6.39 -21.75
N SER A 667 -16.76 -5.34 -22.58
CA SER A 667 -15.52 -4.77 -23.11
C SER A 667 -14.82 -3.82 -22.13
N PHE A 668 -13.50 -3.70 -22.28
CA PHE A 668 -12.69 -2.76 -21.49
C PHE A 668 -12.74 -1.36 -22.11
N ALA A 669 -12.81 -0.34 -21.25
CA ALA A 669 -12.70 1.04 -21.71
C ALA A 669 -11.24 1.35 -22.07
N LYS A 670 -11.03 1.93 -23.25
CA LYS A 670 -9.72 2.37 -23.72
C LYS A 670 -9.53 3.86 -23.44
N THR A 671 -8.28 4.26 -23.21
CA THR A 671 -7.90 5.66 -23.05
C THR A 671 -7.09 6.09 -24.28
N TYR A 672 -7.46 7.23 -24.86
CA TYR A 672 -6.81 7.79 -26.06
C TYR A 672 -6.66 9.31 -25.93
N GLU A 673 -5.78 9.90 -26.75
CA GLU A 673 -5.50 11.34 -26.77
C GLU A 673 -5.72 11.90 -28.18
N GLU A 674 -6.43 13.03 -28.26
CA GLU A 674 -6.70 13.76 -29.50
C GLU A 674 -6.43 15.25 -29.32
N VAL A 675 -6.25 15.95 -30.44
CA VAL A 675 -6.21 17.40 -30.48
C VAL A 675 -7.46 17.93 -31.16
N HIS A 676 -8.25 18.69 -30.42
CA HIS A 676 -9.45 19.38 -30.89
C HIS A 676 -9.09 20.84 -31.11
N SER A 677 -9.26 21.34 -32.33
CA SER A 677 -8.97 22.73 -32.69
C SER A 677 -10.27 23.51 -32.72
N PHE A 678 -10.39 24.49 -31.82
CA PHE A 678 -11.55 25.39 -31.77
C PHE A 678 -11.18 26.74 -32.34
N THR A 679 -11.98 27.24 -33.27
CA THR A 679 -11.72 28.51 -33.97
C THR A 679 -12.85 29.50 -33.75
N ARG A 680 -12.51 30.77 -33.57
CA ARG A 680 -13.47 31.89 -33.55
C ARG A 680 -12.87 33.14 -34.17
N LYS A 681 -13.72 34.08 -34.58
CA LYS A 681 -13.31 35.39 -35.09
C LYS A 681 -12.57 36.18 -34.00
N LEU A 682 -11.52 36.91 -34.37
CA LEU A 682 -10.74 37.76 -33.45
C LEU A 682 -11.61 38.84 -32.79
N SER A 683 -12.59 39.36 -33.50
CA SER A 683 -13.52 40.39 -33.01
C SER A 683 -14.59 39.85 -32.05
N ALA A 684 -14.71 38.53 -31.87
CA ALA A 684 -15.71 37.92 -31.00
C ALA A 684 -15.27 37.97 -29.53
N THR A 685 -16.17 38.44 -28.66
CA THR A 685 -15.92 38.55 -27.22
C THR A 685 -16.83 37.61 -26.43
N THR A 686 -16.31 36.99 -25.37
CA THR A 686 -17.06 36.08 -24.50
C THR A 686 -18.18 36.83 -23.78
N LYS A 687 -19.39 36.25 -23.86
CA LYS A 687 -20.54 36.68 -23.07
C LYS A 687 -20.88 35.56 -22.09
N PRO A 688 -20.55 35.70 -20.79
CA PRO A 688 -20.76 34.63 -19.82
C PRO A 688 -22.19 34.11 -19.84
N LYS A 689 -22.35 32.79 -19.98
CA LYS A 689 -23.64 32.07 -20.05
C LYS A 689 -24.56 32.45 -21.22
N ILE A 690 -24.06 33.21 -22.21
CA ILE A 690 -24.80 33.55 -23.43
C ILE A 690 -24.11 32.84 -24.60
N ASP A 691 -24.41 31.55 -24.73
CA ASP A 691 -23.96 30.68 -25.81
C ASP A 691 -24.91 29.50 -26.01
N LEU A 692 -24.67 28.72 -27.06
CA LEU A 692 -25.54 27.62 -27.44
C LEU A 692 -25.60 26.49 -26.40
N VAL A 693 -24.53 26.26 -25.64
CA VAL A 693 -24.54 25.24 -24.58
C VAL A 693 -25.53 25.61 -23.47
N HIS A 694 -25.75 26.90 -23.27
CA HIS A 694 -26.77 27.43 -22.36
C HIS A 694 -28.13 27.67 -23.06
N ASN A 695 -28.33 27.18 -24.28
CA ASN A 695 -29.52 27.42 -25.11
C ASN A 695 -29.79 28.89 -25.43
N HIS A 696 -28.74 29.69 -25.62
CA HIS A 696 -28.84 31.08 -26.04
C HIS A 696 -28.04 31.35 -27.31
N CYS A 697 -28.52 32.26 -28.16
CA CYS A 697 -27.77 32.70 -29.32
C CYS A 697 -26.52 33.49 -28.87
N PRO A 698 -25.29 33.12 -29.27
CA PRO A 698 -24.07 33.81 -28.85
C PRO A 698 -23.98 35.27 -29.34
N SER A 699 -24.66 35.60 -30.43
CA SER A 699 -24.72 36.96 -30.95
C SER A 699 -25.74 37.85 -30.23
N CYS A 700 -27.05 37.53 -30.26
CA CYS A 700 -28.09 38.40 -29.68
C CYS A 700 -28.62 37.99 -28.29
N GLY A 701 -28.29 36.80 -27.80
CA GLY A 701 -28.79 36.28 -26.51
C GLY A 701 -30.22 35.73 -26.51
N ALA A 702 -30.90 35.70 -27.65
CA ALA A 702 -32.24 35.10 -27.76
C ALA A 702 -32.21 33.59 -27.45
N ASP A 703 -33.31 33.07 -26.91
CA ASP A 703 -33.48 31.65 -26.63
C ASP A 703 -33.33 30.82 -27.91
N SER A 704 -32.34 29.92 -27.90
CA SER A 704 -31.88 29.17 -29.06
C SER A 704 -31.39 27.80 -28.60
N PRO A 705 -32.23 26.75 -28.70
CA PRO A 705 -31.83 25.39 -28.38
C PRO A 705 -30.48 24.99 -29.00
N GLN A 706 -29.63 24.27 -28.27
CA GLN A 706 -28.32 23.86 -28.81
C GLN A 706 -28.42 23.11 -30.16
N SER A 707 -29.47 22.31 -30.35
CA SER A 707 -29.74 21.52 -31.55
C SER A 707 -30.87 22.16 -32.36
N HIS A 708 -30.56 22.58 -33.58
CA HIS A 708 -31.52 23.14 -34.54
C HIS A 708 -31.47 22.38 -35.86
N LYS A 709 -32.59 22.37 -36.60
CA LYS A 709 -32.61 21.98 -38.02
C LYS A 709 -32.02 23.07 -38.95
N SER A 710 -31.69 24.22 -38.39
CA SER A 710 -31.14 25.39 -39.07
C SER A 710 -29.88 25.85 -38.35
N THR A 711 -28.82 26.17 -39.08
CA THR A 711 -27.59 26.71 -38.49
C THR A 711 -27.65 28.22 -38.25
N LYS A 712 -28.81 28.84 -38.45
CA LYS A 712 -29.01 30.28 -38.39
C LYS A 712 -29.97 30.68 -37.28
N CYS A 713 -29.61 31.71 -36.51
CA CYS A 713 -30.51 32.30 -35.53
C CYS A 713 -31.69 32.99 -36.23
N GLN A 714 -32.92 32.67 -35.81
CA GLN A 714 -34.13 33.24 -36.38
C GLN A 714 -34.30 34.74 -36.07
N TYR A 715 -33.65 35.24 -35.01
CA TYR A 715 -33.79 36.63 -34.56
C TYR A 715 -32.73 37.55 -35.18
N CYS A 716 -31.45 37.25 -35.01
CA CYS A 716 -30.36 38.11 -35.48
C CYS A 716 -29.70 37.63 -36.78
N GLY A 717 -30.02 36.42 -37.24
CA GLY A 717 -29.46 35.86 -38.48
C GLY A 717 -28.00 35.40 -38.39
N VAL A 718 -27.38 35.40 -37.21
CA VAL A 718 -26.03 34.84 -37.05
C VAL A 718 -26.00 33.36 -37.41
N ILE A 719 -24.94 32.92 -38.06
CA ILE A 719 -24.71 31.52 -38.37
C ILE A 719 -23.88 30.91 -37.23
N PHE A 720 -24.43 29.94 -36.52
CA PHE A 720 -23.86 29.41 -35.28
C PHE A 720 -22.48 28.78 -35.47
N ASN A 721 -22.32 27.98 -36.53
CA ASN A 721 -21.08 27.26 -36.83
C ASN A 721 -20.15 28.02 -37.80
N SER A 722 -20.34 29.33 -37.97
CA SER A 722 -19.45 30.17 -38.79
C SER A 722 -18.14 30.53 -38.10
N GLY A 723 -18.10 30.47 -36.76
CA GLY A 723 -17.02 31.05 -35.95
C GLY A 723 -17.13 32.56 -35.75
N GLU A 724 -18.19 33.22 -36.26
CA GLU A 724 -18.37 34.67 -36.16
C GLU A 724 -18.67 35.14 -34.73
N ALA A 725 -19.44 34.36 -33.95
CA ALA A 725 -19.94 34.76 -32.63
C ALA A 725 -19.45 33.92 -31.45
N ASP A 726 -19.09 32.66 -31.66
CA ASP A 726 -18.55 31.76 -30.62
C ASP A 726 -17.57 30.76 -31.25
N TRP A 727 -16.90 29.98 -30.40
CA TRP A 727 -15.95 28.95 -30.78
C TRP A 727 -16.63 27.77 -31.50
N VAL A 728 -16.06 27.37 -32.64
CA VAL A 728 -16.50 26.24 -33.46
C VAL A 728 -15.38 25.21 -33.56
N LEU A 729 -15.71 23.93 -33.47
CA LEU A 729 -14.75 22.85 -33.67
C LEU A 729 -14.45 22.70 -35.16
N THR A 730 -13.21 23.03 -35.55
CA THR A 730 -12.76 23.04 -36.95
C THR A 730 -11.90 21.85 -37.32
N GLU A 731 -11.28 21.16 -36.35
CA GLU A 731 -10.45 19.99 -36.64
C GLU A 731 -10.38 19.03 -35.43
N ILE A 732 -10.31 17.72 -35.72
CA ILE A 732 -9.96 16.67 -34.75
C ILE A 732 -8.85 15.81 -35.35
N THR A 733 -7.68 15.88 -34.74
CA THR A 733 -6.47 15.12 -35.12
C THR A 733 -6.02 14.21 -33.99
N GLN A 734 -5.36 13.10 -34.32
CA GLN A 734 -4.72 12.30 -33.28
C GLN A 734 -3.49 13.01 -32.72
N MET A 735 -3.21 12.85 -31.43
CA MET A 735 -2.07 13.53 -30.78
C MET A 735 -0.72 13.23 -31.46
N VAL A 736 -0.58 12.07 -32.10
CA VAL A 736 0.64 11.65 -32.83
C VAL A 736 0.77 12.29 -34.22
N GLU A 737 -0.34 12.71 -34.82
CA GLU A 737 -0.38 13.36 -36.15
C GLU A 737 -0.34 14.88 -36.04
N TRP A 738 -0.65 15.43 -34.86
CA TRP A 738 -0.70 16.86 -34.67
C TRP A 738 0.70 17.49 -34.71
N GLU A 739 0.86 18.46 -35.61
CA GLU A 739 2.05 19.30 -35.71
C GLU A 739 1.73 20.72 -35.24
N SER A 740 2.61 21.32 -34.42
CA SER A 740 2.47 22.74 -34.05
C SER A 740 2.76 23.64 -35.24
N THR A 741 1.96 24.69 -35.37
CA THR A 741 2.08 25.71 -36.41
C THR A 741 3.41 26.45 -36.36
N SER A 742 4.09 26.50 -35.21
CA SER A 742 5.45 27.06 -35.08
C SER A 742 6.50 26.36 -35.95
N ASN A 743 6.24 25.11 -36.37
CA ASN A 743 7.14 24.32 -37.21
C ASN A 743 6.79 24.37 -38.70
N GLN A 744 5.62 24.90 -39.07
CA GLN A 744 5.19 24.95 -40.46
C GLN A 744 5.77 26.17 -41.18
N ARG A 745 6.72 25.93 -42.10
CA ARG A 745 7.19 26.94 -43.08
C ARG A 745 6.11 27.11 -44.17
N GLY A 746 4.96 27.66 -43.81
CA GLY A 746 3.90 28.01 -44.75
C GLY A 746 4.15 29.37 -45.40
N ILE A 747 3.68 29.56 -46.63
CA ILE A 747 3.64 30.85 -47.30
C ILE A 747 2.64 31.74 -46.53
N PRO A 748 3.04 32.88 -45.95
CA PRO A 748 2.10 33.75 -45.25
C PRO A 748 1.06 34.28 -46.25
N ASN A 749 -0.23 34.11 -45.92
CA ASN A 749 -1.30 34.65 -46.75
C ASN A 749 -1.38 36.17 -46.56
N SER A 750 -0.99 36.94 -47.58
CA SER A 750 -1.00 38.41 -47.56
C SER A 750 -2.36 39.03 -47.88
N ASP A 751 -3.31 38.23 -48.37
CA ASP A 751 -4.51 38.72 -49.07
C ASP A 751 -5.77 38.72 -48.18
N GLY A 752 -5.59 38.63 -46.86
CA GLY A 752 -6.62 38.90 -45.84
C GLY A 752 -7.60 37.77 -45.53
N ILE A 753 -7.70 36.72 -46.35
CA ILE A 753 -8.54 35.54 -46.07
C ILE A 753 -7.75 34.54 -45.20
N SER A 754 -8.39 33.95 -44.19
CA SER A 754 -7.73 32.93 -43.35
C SER A 754 -7.55 31.62 -44.12
N LYS A 755 -6.33 31.08 -44.13
CA LYS A 755 -5.93 29.83 -44.78
C LYS A 755 -6.82 28.67 -44.31
N GLN A 756 -7.11 28.60 -43.01
CA GLN A 756 -7.93 27.54 -42.43
C GLN A 756 -9.35 27.48 -43.02
N ILE A 757 -9.95 28.61 -43.43
CA ILE A 757 -11.25 28.62 -44.11
C ILE A 757 -11.17 27.90 -45.46
N LEU A 758 -10.09 28.14 -46.20
CA LEU A 758 -9.88 27.55 -47.53
C LEU A 758 -9.62 26.05 -47.41
N GLU A 759 -8.84 25.63 -46.41
CA GLU A 759 -8.56 24.22 -46.12
C GLU A 759 -9.81 23.48 -45.59
N ASP A 760 -10.59 24.08 -44.69
CA ASP A 760 -11.85 23.50 -44.22
C ASP A 760 -12.82 23.28 -45.39
N ARG A 761 -12.95 24.27 -46.27
CA ARG A 761 -13.80 24.17 -47.45
C ARG A 761 -13.31 23.12 -48.44
N ALA A 762 -12.01 23.06 -48.71
CA ALA A 762 -11.43 22.03 -49.57
C ALA A 762 -11.65 20.61 -49.01
N SER A 763 -11.47 20.43 -47.69
CA SER A 763 -11.74 19.17 -47.01
C SER A 763 -13.23 18.78 -47.07
N ALA A 764 -14.14 19.73 -46.81
CA ALA A 764 -15.59 19.48 -46.89
C ALA A 764 -16.03 19.02 -48.29
N VAL A 765 -15.56 19.70 -49.35
CA VAL A 765 -15.83 19.32 -50.75
C VAL A 765 -15.20 17.96 -51.08
N PHE A 766 -14.01 17.67 -50.56
CA PHE A 766 -13.35 16.39 -50.79
C PHE A 766 -14.08 15.22 -50.10
N TRP A 767 -14.63 15.41 -48.90
CA TRP A 767 -15.49 14.40 -48.28
C TRP A 767 -16.72 14.10 -49.14
N LYS A 768 -17.36 15.13 -49.71
CA LYS A 768 -18.47 14.96 -50.67
C LYS A 768 -18.01 14.23 -51.94
N TYR A 769 -16.78 14.46 -52.40
CA TYR A 769 -16.18 13.69 -53.48
C TYR A 769 -15.99 12.20 -53.13
N ILE A 770 -15.51 11.89 -51.92
CA ILE A 770 -15.43 10.50 -51.42
C ILE A 770 -16.82 9.84 -51.42
N GLN A 771 -17.84 10.55 -50.94
CA GLN A 771 -19.24 10.07 -50.99
C GLN A 771 -19.70 9.83 -52.43
N PHE A 772 -19.44 10.77 -53.34
CA PHE A 772 -19.79 10.65 -54.75
C PHE A 772 -19.13 9.45 -55.42
N GLN A 773 -17.87 9.17 -55.10
CA GLN A 773 -17.15 8.01 -55.63
C GLN A 773 -17.70 6.70 -55.07
N SER A 774 -18.14 6.69 -53.81
CA SER A 774 -18.51 5.47 -53.10
C SER A 774 -19.96 5.06 -53.29
N LEU A 775 -20.89 6.01 -53.35
CA LEU A 775 -22.34 5.75 -53.39
C LEU A 775 -22.89 5.88 -54.80
N PRO A 776 -23.59 4.84 -55.33
CA PRO A 776 -24.32 4.95 -56.59
C PRO A 776 -25.42 6.01 -56.53
N HIS A 777 -25.68 6.67 -57.66
CA HIS A 777 -26.67 7.75 -57.83
C HIS A 777 -26.53 8.94 -56.86
N SER A 778 -25.34 9.17 -56.29
CA SER A 778 -25.09 10.29 -55.39
C SER A 778 -25.08 11.62 -56.15
N LEU A 779 -25.90 12.58 -55.72
CA LEU A 779 -25.99 13.93 -56.29
C LEU A 779 -25.28 14.99 -55.42
N VAL A 780 -24.52 14.56 -54.41
CA VAL A 780 -23.92 15.45 -53.38
C VAL A 780 -23.01 16.54 -53.96
N LEU A 781 -22.40 16.31 -55.13
CA LEU A 781 -21.54 17.26 -55.84
C LEU A 781 -22.28 18.19 -56.81
N ASN A 782 -23.58 17.98 -57.08
CA ASN A 782 -24.30 18.72 -58.12
C ASN A 782 -24.27 20.23 -57.87
N ARG A 783 -24.38 20.69 -56.61
CA ARG A 783 -24.32 22.12 -56.27
C ARG A 783 -22.91 22.64 -55.99
N GLU A 784 -21.95 21.74 -55.77
CA GLU A 784 -20.63 22.03 -55.19
C GLU A 784 -19.49 21.96 -56.22
N SER A 785 -19.78 21.58 -57.46
CA SER A 785 -18.81 21.40 -58.54
C SER A 785 -19.15 22.23 -59.77
N THR A 786 -18.16 22.57 -60.60
CA THR A 786 -18.46 23.17 -61.92
C THR A 786 -19.13 22.15 -62.83
N THR A 787 -19.90 22.62 -63.82
CA THR A 787 -20.60 21.74 -64.78
C THR A 787 -19.61 20.89 -65.57
N HIS A 788 -18.47 21.45 -65.96
CA HIS A 788 -17.39 20.74 -66.66
C HIS A 788 -16.82 19.59 -65.80
N THR A 789 -16.55 19.86 -64.52
CA THR A 789 -16.01 18.85 -63.60
C THR A 789 -16.99 17.70 -63.34
N LEU A 790 -18.28 17.98 -63.22
CA LEU A 790 -19.28 16.91 -63.09
C LEU A 790 -19.33 16.02 -64.33
N GLN A 791 -19.26 16.62 -65.52
CA GLN A 791 -19.20 15.87 -66.78
C GLN A 791 -17.94 15.00 -66.87
N SER A 792 -16.77 15.51 -66.42
CA SER A 792 -15.52 14.75 -66.44
C SER A 792 -15.48 13.62 -65.40
N LEU A 793 -16.06 13.84 -64.22
CA LEU A 793 -16.18 12.82 -63.18
C LEU A 793 -17.11 11.67 -63.58
N GLY A 794 -18.10 11.92 -64.45
CA GLY A 794 -19.04 10.91 -64.96
C GLY A 794 -20.04 10.43 -63.91
N GLU A 795 -20.42 9.15 -63.94
CA GLU A 795 -21.38 8.58 -62.99
C GLU A 795 -20.78 8.40 -61.58
N SER A 796 -21.61 8.58 -60.55
CA SER A 796 -21.27 8.33 -59.14
C SER A 796 -21.19 6.82 -58.82
N GLY A 797 -20.48 6.44 -57.75
CA GLY A 797 -20.42 5.06 -57.27
C GLY A 797 -19.39 4.17 -58.00
N LYS A 798 -18.41 4.78 -58.66
CA LYS A 798 -17.36 4.07 -59.42
C LYS A 798 -16.41 3.26 -58.54
N GLU A 799 -16.17 3.69 -57.31
CA GLU A 799 -15.19 3.09 -56.42
C GLU A 799 -15.75 3.10 -54.99
N PRO A 800 -16.29 1.97 -54.48
CA PRO A 800 -16.73 1.88 -53.09
C PRO A 800 -15.53 1.97 -52.15
N LEU A 801 -15.44 3.07 -51.39
CA LEU A 801 -14.35 3.30 -50.43
C LEU A 801 -14.78 2.90 -49.03
N PHE A 802 -13.98 2.05 -48.40
CA PHE A 802 -14.16 1.56 -47.04
C PHE A 802 -13.21 2.32 -46.10
N GLN A 803 -13.70 2.69 -44.91
CA GLN A 803 -12.93 3.38 -43.87
C GLN A 803 -12.10 4.59 -44.36
N PRO A 804 -12.68 5.53 -45.15
CA PRO A 804 -11.94 6.68 -45.62
C PRO A 804 -11.56 7.62 -44.47
N VAL A 805 -10.34 8.17 -44.52
CA VAL A 805 -9.81 9.16 -43.57
C VAL A 805 -8.96 10.18 -44.30
N ILE A 806 -9.26 11.48 -44.11
CA ILE A 806 -8.38 12.58 -44.49
C ILE A 806 -7.41 12.83 -43.34
N GLY A 807 -6.11 12.68 -43.60
CA GLY A 807 -5.05 12.95 -42.63
C GLY A 807 -4.61 14.42 -42.61
N SER A 808 -4.62 15.10 -43.76
CA SER A 808 -4.31 16.52 -43.84
C SER A 808 -4.85 17.17 -45.13
N CYS A 809 -5.20 18.45 -45.03
CA CYS A 809 -5.45 19.33 -46.17
C CYS A 809 -4.47 20.51 -46.09
N HIS A 810 -3.69 20.74 -47.14
CA HIS A 810 -2.70 21.80 -47.18
C HIS A 810 -2.88 22.69 -48.40
N LEU A 811 -3.12 23.98 -48.20
CA LEU A 811 -3.13 24.97 -49.27
C LEU A 811 -1.73 25.09 -49.89
N ILE A 812 -1.59 24.74 -51.18
CA ILE A 812 -0.30 24.79 -51.90
C ILE A 812 -0.22 26.03 -52.79
N HIS A 813 -1.34 26.40 -53.42
CA HIS A 813 -1.39 27.49 -54.38
C HIS A 813 -2.72 28.23 -54.29
N TRP A 814 -2.70 29.54 -54.52
CA TRP A 814 -3.89 30.37 -54.65
C TRP A 814 -3.66 31.51 -55.64
N ASP A 815 -4.71 31.86 -56.38
CA ASP A 815 -4.80 33.08 -57.18
C ASP A 815 -6.12 33.77 -56.82
N LEU A 816 -6.02 34.85 -56.04
CA LEU A 816 -7.17 35.64 -55.59
C LEU A 816 -7.37 36.90 -56.45
N LYS A 817 -6.49 37.17 -57.42
CA LYS A 817 -6.51 38.39 -58.25
C LYS A 817 -7.22 38.17 -59.58
N CYS A 818 -7.12 36.97 -60.14
CA CYS A 818 -7.84 36.60 -61.36
C CYS A 818 -9.27 36.14 -61.06
N LEU A 819 -10.19 36.35 -62.01
CA LEU A 819 -11.56 35.80 -61.98
C LEU A 819 -11.68 34.67 -63.03
N PRO A 820 -12.17 33.48 -62.66
CA PRO A 820 -12.52 33.07 -61.29
C PRO A 820 -11.28 32.98 -60.39
N LYS A 821 -11.44 33.30 -59.10
CA LYS A 821 -10.39 33.10 -58.10
C LYS A 821 -10.17 31.60 -57.95
N THR A 822 -8.94 31.14 -57.79
CA THR A 822 -8.64 29.71 -57.68
C THR A 822 -7.77 29.38 -56.48
N ILE A 823 -7.98 28.21 -55.90
CA ILE A 823 -7.14 27.66 -54.85
C ILE A 823 -6.85 26.19 -55.15
N THR A 824 -5.68 25.71 -54.75
CA THR A 824 -5.29 24.31 -54.88
C THR A 824 -4.75 23.80 -53.55
N CYS A 825 -5.37 22.73 -53.04
CA CYS A 825 -4.94 22.07 -51.81
C CYS A 825 -4.40 20.66 -52.09
N GLU A 826 -3.35 20.25 -51.37
CA GLU A 826 -2.92 18.86 -51.24
C GLU A 826 -3.79 18.19 -50.20
N ILE A 827 -4.43 17.08 -50.55
CA ILE A 827 -5.15 16.23 -49.61
C ILE A 827 -4.41 14.92 -49.46
N ARG A 828 -3.98 14.62 -48.23
CA ARG A 828 -3.43 13.33 -47.85
C ARG A 828 -4.53 12.56 -47.14
N TRP A 829 -4.86 11.40 -47.67
CA TRP A 829 -5.97 10.62 -47.18
C TRP A 829 -5.73 9.13 -47.44
N SER A 830 -6.48 8.28 -46.77
CA SER A 830 -6.42 6.85 -46.97
C SER A 830 -7.81 6.26 -47.04
N ALA A 831 -7.97 5.20 -47.81
CA ALA A 831 -9.17 4.40 -47.85
C ALA A 831 -8.82 3.00 -48.33
N SER A 832 -9.67 2.04 -48.00
CA SER A 832 -9.58 0.70 -48.55
C SER A 832 -10.55 0.54 -49.73
N THR A 833 -10.14 -0.21 -50.76
CA THR A 833 -10.98 -0.56 -51.91
C THR A 833 -11.92 -1.75 -51.64
N ARG A 834 -11.70 -2.48 -50.54
CA ARG A 834 -12.53 -3.61 -50.11
C ARG A 834 -12.68 -3.66 -48.59
N LYS A 835 -13.80 -4.21 -48.13
CA LYS A 835 -14.01 -4.45 -46.71
C LYS A 835 -12.87 -5.29 -46.11
N ASN A 836 -12.37 -4.89 -44.93
CA ASN A 836 -11.30 -5.53 -44.15
C ASN A 836 -9.89 -5.53 -44.78
N LEU A 837 -9.66 -4.83 -45.89
CA LEU A 837 -8.30 -4.56 -46.36
C LEU A 837 -7.70 -3.36 -45.61
N VAL A 838 -6.38 -3.36 -45.49
CA VAL A 838 -5.65 -2.23 -44.89
C VAL A 838 -5.83 -0.99 -45.78
N PRO A 839 -6.22 0.17 -45.24
CA PRO A 839 -6.35 1.39 -46.03
C PRO A 839 -5.05 1.77 -46.77
N GLU A 840 -5.16 2.12 -48.04
CA GLU A 840 -4.05 2.57 -48.86
C GLU A 840 -3.88 4.09 -48.75
N HIS A 841 -2.65 4.56 -48.59
CA HIS A 841 -2.35 5.99 -48.57
C HIS A 841 -2.42 6.58 -49.99
N ARG A 842 -3.20 7.65 -50.11
CA ARG A 842 -3.44 8.39 -51.35
C ARG A 842 -3.12 9.86 -51.16
N ARG A 843 -2.82 10.52 -52.27
CA ARG A 843 -2.60 11.96 -52.35
C ARG A 843 -3.29 12.51 -53.57
N ASN A 844 -4.08 13.56 -53.37
CA ASN A 844 -4.80 14.24 -54.43
C ASN A 844 -4.56 15.74 -54.34
N LYS A 845 -4.52 16.42 -55.48
CA LYS A 845 -4.72 17.86 -55.56
C LYS A 845 -6.20 18.12 -55.82
N ILE A 846 -6.78 18.99 -55.01
CA ILE A 846 -8.12 19.52 -55.24
C ILE A 846 -7.98 20.99 -55.63
N LYS A 847 -8.52 21.35 -56.80
CA LYS A 847 -8.61 22.74 -57.27
C LYS A 847 -10.03 23.23 -57.10
N LEU A 848 -10.21 24.32 -56.37
CA LEU A 848 -11.49 25.00 -56.24
C LEU A 848 -11.46 26.36 -56.94
N SER A 849 -12.59 26.77 -57.51
CA SER A 849 -12.79 28.05 -58.16
C SER A 849 -13.94 28.83 -57.54
N LEU A 850 -13.80 30.15 -57.46
CA LEU A 850 -14.82 31.07 -56.97
C LEU A 850 -15.06 32.15 -58.03
N ALA A 851 -16.26 32.16 -58.59
CA ALA A 851 -16.63 33.06 -59.69
C ALA A 851 -16.88 34.51 -59.26
N GLY A 852 -17.13 34.75 -57.97
CA GLY A 852 -17.44 36.08 -57.41
C GLY A 852 -16.85 36.26 -56.02
N ASP A 853 -17.61 36.90 -55.14
CA ASP A 853 -17.20 37.12 -53.74
C ASP A 853 -17.94 36.19 -52.78
N ARG A 854 -17.19 35.65 -51.82
CA ARG A 854 -17.71 34.82 -50.73
C ARG A 854 -18.15 35.71 -49.58
N SER A 855 -19.33 35.44 -49.01
CA SER A 855 -19.81 36.17 -47.83
C SER A 855 -18.88 35.97 -46.63
N ALA A 856 -18.38 37.06 -46.05
CA ALA A 856 -17.54 37.01 -44.84
C ALA A 856 -18.26 36.42 -43.61
N ARG A 857 -19.60 36.47 -43.58
CA ARG A 857 -20.42 35.89 -42.50
C ARG A 857 -20.54 34.37 -42.57
N LEU A 858 -20.20 33.77 -43.71
CA LEU A 858 -20.29 32.32 -43.88
C LEU A 858 -19.26 31.59 -43.01
N GLY A 859 -18.06 32.17 -42.86
CA GLY A 859 -17.00 31.63 -42.01
C GLY A 859 -16.69 30.17 -42.32
N PHE A 860 -16.79 29.29 -41.32
CA PHE A 860 -16.63 27.84 -41.43
C PHE A 860 -17.91 27.05 -41.75
N SER A 861 -19.05 27.73 -41.94
CA SER A 861 -20.31 27.07 -42.30
C SER A 861 -20.38 26.77 -43.80
N GLU A 862 -21.20 25.79 -44.14
CA GLU A 862 -21.71 25.62 -45.50
C GLU A 862 -22.83 26.61 -45.82
N MET A 863 -22.99 26.88 -47.11
CA MET A 863 -24.15 27.61 -47.63
C MET A 863 -25.43 26.84 -47.31
N SER A 864 -26.42 27.57 -46.81
CA SER A 864 -27.73 27.07 -46.45
C SER A 864 -28.81 27.98 -47.02
N CYS A 865 -30.08 27.60 -46.91
CA CYS A 865 -31.20 28.42 -47.37
C CYS A 865 -31.14 29.81 -46.73
N GLN A 866 -31.05 30.86 -47.55
CA GLN A 866 -30.88 32.24 -47.04
C GLN A 866 -32.01 32.68 -46.10
N ASN A 867 -33.23 32.19 -46.35
CA ASN A 867 -34.41 32.52 -45.57
C ASN A 867 -34.44 31.80 -44.21
N CYS A 868 -34.36 30.48 -44.19
CA CYS A 868 -34.56 29.69 -42.96
C CYS A 868 -33.31 29.05 -42.38
N GLY A 869 -32.17 29.04 -43.08
CA GLY A 869 -30.91 28.40 -42.67
C GLY A 869 -30.92 26.87 -42.71
N ALA A 870 -31.95 26.25 -43.29
CA ALA A 870 -31.97 24.81 -43.51
C ALA A 870 -30.92 24.40 -44.56
N ALA A 871 -30.35 23.21 -44.39
CA ALA A 871 -29.43 22.61 -45.34
C ALA A 871 -30.05 22.49 -46.73
N PHE A 872 -29.23 22.59 -47.76
CA PHE A 872 -29.69 22.26 -49.11
C PHE A 872 -29.91 20.73 -49.23
N PRO A 873 -31.01 20.30 -49.85
CA PRO A 873 -31.27 18.88 -50.08
C PRO A 873 -30.26 18.30 -51.07
N GLU A 874 -30.07 16.97 -51.03
CA GLU A 874 -29.18 16.27 -51.97
C GLU A 874 -29.75 16.22 -53.40
N LEU A 875 -31.07 16.38 -53.57
CA LEU A 875 -31.76 16.31 -54.87
C LEU A 875 -31.66 17.63 -55.64
N ASP A 876 -31.93 17.60 -56.96
CA ASP A 876 -32.06 18.77 -57.88
C ASP A 876 -33.26 19.70 -57.54
N ALA A 877 -33.62 19.79 -56.26
CA ALA A 877 -34.66 20.66 -55.77
C ALA A 877 -34.33 22.13 -56.10
N SER A 878 -35.26 22.80 -56.74
CA SER A 878 -35.22 24.25 -56.95
C SER A 878 -35.71 25.03 -55.72
N HIS A 879 -36.27 24.34 -54.71
CA HIS A 879 -36.85 24.95 -53.52
C HIS A 879 -36.35 24.28 -52.23
N CYS A 880 -36.25 25.05 -51.16
CA CYS A 880 -35.90 24.56 -49.83
C CYS A 880 -37.03 23.69 -49.25
N ASP A 881 -36.68 22.52 -48.71
CA ASP A 881 -37.67 21.59 -48.15
C ASP A 881 -38.45 22.18 -46.97
N PHE A 882 -37.83 23.08 -46.21
CA PHE A 882 -38.39 23.64 -45.00
C PHE A 882 -39.26 24.87 -45.25
N CYS A 883 -38.70 25.93 -45.86
CA CYS A 883 -39.42 27.19 -46.04
C CYS A 883 -39.95 27.42 -47.46
N LYS A 884 -39.76 26.44 -48.37
CA LYS A 884 -40.23 26.48 -49.76
C LYS A 884 -39.72 27.66 -50.60
N GLN A 885 -38.69 28.37 -50.14
CA GLN A 885 -38.03 29.42 -50.92
C GLN A 885 -37.14 28.81 -52.01
N GLU A 886 -36.98 29.51 -53.13
CA GLU A 886 -36.06 29.07 -54.18
C GLU A 886 -34.62 28.97 -53.65
N ILE A 887 -33.90 27.95 -54.10
CA ILE A 887 -32.50 27.72 -53.76
C ILE A 887 -31.66 27.65 -55.05
N PRO A 888 -30.42 28.15 -55.04
CA PRO A 888 -29.62 28.23 -56.24
C PRO A 888 -29.16 26.84 -56.71
N LYS A 889 -28.96 26.69 -58.03
CA LYS A 889 -28.48 25.44 -58.66
C LYS A 889 -27.01 25.14 -58.34
N LYS A 890 -26.20 26.18 -58.09
CA LYS A 890 -24.81 26.09 -57.63
C LYS A 890 -24.68 26.95 -56.39
N VAL A 891 -23.79 26.58 -55.47
CA VAL A 891 -23.52 27.45 -54.32
C VAL A 891 -22.67 28.65 -54.74
N ASP A 892 -22.93 29.80 -54.12
CA ASP A 892 -22.08 30.98 -54.25
C ASP A 892 -20.88 30.89 -53.28
N ASP A 893 -20.11 29.80 -53.41
CA ASP A 893 -18.89 29.52 -52.63
C ASP A 893 -17.87 28.80 -53.53
N TRP A 894 -16.71 28.41 -52.99
CA TRP A 894 -15.65 27.71 -53.72
C TRP A 894 -16.16 26.38 -54.31
N LEU A 895 -16.26 26.31 -55.64
CA LEU A 895 -16.74 25.15 -56.39
C LEU A 895 -15.58 24.26 -56.83
N LEU A 896 -15.80 22.95 -56.84
CA LEU A 896 -14.87 21.97 -57.36
C LEU A 896 -14.62 22.17 -58.86
N GLU A 897 -13.38 22.51 -59.22
CA GLU A 897 -12.94 22.70 -60.60
C GLU A 897 -12.19 21.46 -61.13
N GLU A 898 -11.30 20.89 -60.31
CA GLU A 898 -10.47 19.75 -60.71
C GLU A 898 -10.07 18.90 -59.51
N ILE A 899 -9.96 17.58 -59.71
CA ILE A 899 -9.30 16.66 -58.78
C ILE A 899 -8.34 15.79 -59.57
N SER A 900 -7.07 15.75 -59.16
CA SER A 900 -6.05 14.91 -59.79
C SER A 900 -5.20 14.18 -58.74
N PRO A 901 -4.79 12.92 -59.00
CA PRO A 901 -3.82 12.22 -58.14
C PRO A 901 -2.43 12.87 -58.27
N ILE A 902 -1.60 12.71 -57.24
CA ILE A 902 -0.20 13.21 -57.21
C ILE A 902 0.77 12.10 -57.56
#